data_AF-A0A0F7SYB2-F1
#
_entry.id   AF-A0A0F7SYB2-F1
#
_cell.length_a   1.000
_cell.length_b   1.000
_cell.length_c   1.000
_cell.angle_alpha   90.00
_cell.angle_beta   90.00
_cell.angle_gamma   90.00
#
_symmetry.space_group_name_H-M   'P 1'
#
loop_
_entity.id
_entity.type
_entity.pdbx_description
1 polymer ?
#
loop_
_entity_poly.entity_id
_entity_poly.type
_entity_poly.pdbx_seq_one_letter_code
_entity_poly.pdbx_strand_id
1 'polypeptide(L)'
;MAAQSTTRPHPSASSSKSRSRWASLFLLSSAEKDIFVLSSFIKLLLIPSYRSTDFEVHRNWLAITHQLPLLQWYYDNTSEWSERLQSIYVKLVSLTLVCYPLLAFRDYPPFFAHFEHFLSNLAYVVDPAMVQLANLGYASPLTIIFQRLSVIVTESMVLGTSLLAYVRTSKDPETQLVLCASLLMHPAFLIVDHIHFQYNGFMFGILIWSMWFIKEGNHLAGAALFAVLLNFKHIYIYLAPPYFVYLLRSYCFSSNRAFLPRNLIKLGSIVVFVFFVSLGPFLRDLPQLGKRLFPFTRGLNHAYWAGNVWALVTFFDRTLLKFGHLVGLKLQVDLKGVSSSTRGFVGDTVFAVLPDVKPIHCFVITVALQFLFSLKLWRSPTYKTFVWALTLSGFTSFLFGWHVHEKAVLLFLTPLTFLATENYAFFRVFVIASASGIVSLFPLLFTPSETPIKLIYSALWFLITFAAVSRVVYRDQPAPFSRLKGGVDGVLTVDADECVLRSGSRLELDPVNLGWDTDGGWGGRSPHETSPSPPIPSEIQNEPPAEMKDSEQQRKLMDLEDLRLVTAAQWAYDFYSYIKLAGLPARRSLGWVRNLGLFHLVLSSFSLHLRPLVFLVKMKDIVKSQDFVIPEGVTVAIKSRIVKVSGPRGELTKNIRHVNMDIQLTKKAGSNVVSLAVWHGARKHLACLRTVRSLIENMITGVTKGFLYKMRAVYAHFPINCIIGEGGRSVSIRNFLGEKIVREIPMLEGVTISESKVQKDEIIIEGNDIQNVSQSCATIHGACLVKNKDIRKFLDGLYVSEKTTVVQDE
;
A
#
# COMPACT_ATOMS: atom_id res chain seq x y z
N MET A 1 48.54 -48.30 21.80
CA MET A 1 47.81 -47.73 22.96
C MET A 1 47.45 -46.29 22.59
N ALA A 2 46.34 -46.07 21.87
CA ALA A 2 44.99 -45.82 22.39
C ALA A 2 44.80 -44.39 22.95
N ALA A 3 44.24 -43.51 22.12
CA ALA A 3 43.43 -42.36 22.56
C ALA A 3 42.33 -42.14 21.53
N GLN A 4 41.10 -42.46 21.92
CA GLN A 4 39.89 -42.47 21.11
C GLN A 4 39.41 -41.04 20.82
N SER A 5 39.26 -40.67 19.54
CA SER A 5 38.50 -39.50 19.12
C SER A 5 37.02 -39.90 18.96
N THR A 6 36.20 -39.59 19.95
CA THR A 6 34.75 -39.81 19.90
C THR A 6 34.09 -38.73 19.05
N THR A 7 33.99 -38.99 17.75
CA THR A 7 33.04 -38.31 16.87
C THR A 7 31.62 -38.62 17.34
N ARG A 8 30.93 -37.64 17.93
CA ARG A 8 29.49 -37.73 18.20
C ARG A 8 28.76 -37.88 16.86
N PRO A 9 27.89 -38.88 16.69
CA PRO A 9 27.09 -39.00 15.48
C PRO A 9 26.08 -37.86 15.42
N HIS A 10 25.95 -37.23 14.26
CA HIS A 10 24.80 -36.39 13.94
C HIS A 10 23.51 -37.18 14.20
N PRO A 11 22.57 -36.68 15.00
CA PRO A 11 21.32 -37.39 15.20
C PRO A 11 20.56 -37.41 13.87
N SER A 12 20.27 -38.62 13.39
CA SER A 12 19.40 -38.90 12.26
C SER A 12 18.02 -38.26 12.47
N ALA A 13 17.81 -37.09 11.86
CA ALA A 13 16.57 -36.33 11.96
C ALA A 13 15.90 -36.23 10.58
N SER A 14 15.19 -37.26 10.10
CA SER A 14 14.36 -37.07 8.89
C SER A 14 13.35 -38.18 8.54
N SER A 15 12.53 -38.67 9.47
CA SER A 15 11.31 -39.39 9.02
C SER A 15 10.07 -39.20 9.92
N SER A 16 10.23 -39.15 11.25
CA SER A 16 9.09 -39.04 12.16
C SER A 16 8.47 -37.62 12.24
N LYS A 17 9.27 -36.55 12.18
CA LYS A 17 8.80 -35.14 12.19
C LYS A 17 8.07 -34.73 10.90
N SER A 18 8.33 -35.38 9.77
CA SER A 18 7.67 -35.07 8.49
C SER A 18 6.20 -35.54 8.50
N ARG A 19 5.93 -36.76 8.96
CA ARG A 19 4.58 -37.34 9.01
C ARG A 19 3.61 -36.55 9.90
N SER A 20 4.06 -36.02 11.04
CA SER A 20 3.19 -35.19 11.91
C SER A 20 2.87 -33.82 11.31
N ARG A 21 3.77 -33.26 10.48
CA ARG A 21 3.60 -31.94 9.85
C ARG A 21 2.53 -31.96 8.76
N TRP A 22 2.45 -33.01 7.96
CA TRP A 22 1.38 -33.17 6.96
C TRP A 22 0.02 -33.47 7.60
N ALA A 23 -0.01 -34.30 8.65
CA ALA A 23 -1.25 -34.55 9.40
C ALA A 23 -1.79 -33.27 10.06
N SER A 24 -0.88 -32.39 10.51
CA SER A 24 -1.30 -31.10 11.07
C SER A 24 -2.06 -30.26 10.05
N LEU A 25 -1.72 -30.26 8.75
CA LEU A 25 -2.34 -29.40 7.71
C LEU A 25 -3.87 -29.56 7.62
N PHE A 26 -4.39 -30.73 7.99
CA PHE A 26 -5.82 -31.02 8.01
C PHE A 26 -6.51 -30.65 9.33
N LEU A 27 -5.74 -30.36 10.39
CA LEU A 27 -6.24 -29.84 11.66
C LEU A 27 -6.27 -28.31 11.60
N LEU A 28 -7.45 -27.76 11.36
CA LEU A 28 -7.69 -26.31 11.28
C LEU A 28 -7.97 -25.73 12.67
N SER A 29 -7.35 -24.59 12.99
CA SER A 29 -7.75 -23.77 14.14
C SER A 29 -9.12 -23.12 13.91
N SER A 30 -9.77 -22.62 14.98
CA SER A 30 -11.08 -21.97 14.84
C SER A 30 -11.04 -20.78 13.88
N ALA A 31 -10.02 -19.93 13.97
CA ALA A 31 -9.84 -18.78 13.07
C ALA A 31 -9.60 -19.20 11.61
N GLU A 32 -8.81 -20.26 11.38
CA GLU A 32 -8.60 -20.80 10.03
C GLU A 32 -9.92 -21.34 9.46
N LYS A 33 -10.69 -22.11 10.24
CA LYS A 33 -12.01 -22.62 9.82
C LYS A 33 -12.94 -21.48 9.42
N ASP A 34 -13.02 -20.43 10.22
CA ASP A 34 -13.90 -19.29 9.95
C ASP A 34 -13.55 -18.62 8.62
N ILE A 35 -12.26 -18.44 8.31
CA ILE A 35 -11.79 -17.86 7.04
C ILE A 35 -12.18 -18.76 5.85
N PHE A 36 -11.97 -20.08 5.95
CA PHE A 36 -12.32 -21.02 4.89
C PHE A 36 -13.83 -21.11 4.66
N VAL A 37 -14.61 -21.14 5.74
CA VAL A 37 -16.09 -21.16 5.68
C VAL A 37 -16.61 -19.86 5.07
N LEU A 38 -16.10 -18.70 5.52
CA LEU A 38 -16.49 -17.40 4.99
C LEU A 38 -16.15 -17.27 3.50
N SER A 39 -14.92 -17.63 3.11
CA SER A 39 -14.48 -17.60 1.72
C SER A 39 -15.35 -18.50 0.84
N SER A 40 -15.58 -19.75 1.26
CA SER A 40 -16.42 -20.71 0.52
C SER A 40 -17.86 -20.22 0.41
N PHE A 41 -18.44 -19.67 1.49
CA PHE A 41 -19.80 -19.15 1.50
C PHE A 41 -19.99 -18.00 0.52
N ILE A 42 -19.07 -17.03 0.51
CA ILE A 42 -19.10 -15.92 -0.44
C ILE A 42 -19.04 -16.43 -1.88
N LYS A 43 -18.21 -17.43 -2.15
CA LYS A 43 -18.06 -18.02 -3.50
C LYS A 43 -19.30 -18.79 -3.92
N LEU A 44 -19.95 -19.51 -3.01
CA LEU A 44 -21.21 -20.19 -3.27
C LEU A 44 -22.35 -19.22 -3.62
N LEU A 45 -22.38 -18.03 -3.00
CA LEU A 45 -23.35 -16.98 -3.35
C LEU A 45 -23.18 -16.45 -4.79
N LEU A 46 -22.02 -16.68 -5.42
CA LEU A 46 -21.73 -16.24 -6.79
C LEU A 46 -22.08 -17.30 -7.86
N ILE A 47 -22.60 -18.47 -7.49
CA ILE A 47 -23.07 -19.48 -8.45
C ILE A 47 -24.03 -18.91 -9.51
N PRO A 48 -25.03 -18.07 -9.19
CA PRO A 48 -25.97 -17.54 -10.19
C PRO A 48 -25.42 -16.36 -11.02
N SER A 49 -24.13 -16.01 -10.89
CA SER A 49 -23.52 -14.88 -11.61
C SER A 49 -23.39 -15.10 -13.12
N TYR A 50 -23.14 -14.01 -13.84
CA TYR A 50 -22.86 -14.00 -15.29
C TYR A 50 -21.91 -15.11 -15.77
N ARG A 51 -22.20 -15.62 -16.98
CA ARG A 51 -21.40 -16.64 -17.67
C ARG A 51 -20.60 -16.00 -18.80
N SER A 52 -19.28 -16.06 -18.70
CA SER A 52 -18.36 -15.63 -19.75
C SER A 52 -18.35 -16.63 -20.92
N THR A 53 -17.67 -16.24 -22.00
CA THR A 53 -17.31 -17.18 -23.08
C THR A 53 -16.42 -18.32 -22.58
N ASP A 54 -15.54 -18.06 -21.60
CA ASP A 54 -14.61 -19.05 -21.04
C ASP A 54 -15.35 -20.22 -20.36
N PHE A 55 -16.56 -19.98 -19.82
CA PHE A 55 -17.43 -21.03 -19.28
C PHE A 55 -17.74 -22.13 -20.32
N GLU A 56 -18.10 -21.72 -21.53
CA GLU A 56 -18.40 -22.64 -22.64
C GLU A 56 -17.12 -23.31 -23.18
N VAL A 57 -15.99 -22.58 -23.20
CA VAL A 57 -14.69 -23.15 -23.59
C VAL A 57 -14.32 -24.33 -22.70
N HIS A 58 -14.43 -24.18 -21.38
CA HIS A 58 -14.13 -25.25 -20.44
C HIS A 58 -15.15 -26.41 -20.53
N ARG A 59 -16.44 -26.13 -20.73
CA ARG A 59 -17.43 -27.19 -20.99
C ARG A 59 -17.06 -28.01 -22.22
N ASN A 60 -16.66 -27.34 -23.30
CA ASN A 60 -16.25 -27.99 -24.53
C ASN A 60 -14.97 -28.82 -24.34
N TRP A 61 -14.03 -28.38 -23.49
CA TRP A 61 -12.84 -29.18 -23.17
C TRP A 61 -13.17 -30.46 -22.40
N LEU A 62 -14.13 -30.41 -21.48
CA LEU A 62 -14.64 -31.62 -20.84
C LEU A 62 -15.22 -32.60 -21.89
N ALA A 63 -16.00 -32.10 -22.85
CA ALA A 63 -16.56 -32.93 -23.92
C ALA A 63 -15.47 -33.54 -24.83
N ILE A 64 -14.52 -32.72 -25.30
CA ILE A 64 -13.41 -33.16 -26.17
C ILE A 64 -12.56 -34.22 -25.48
N THR A 65 -12.13 -33.97 -24.25
CA THR A 65 -11.21 -34.86 -23.54
C THR A 65 -11.86 -36.18 -23.15
N HIS A 66 -13.18 -36.23 -23.01
CA HIS A 66 -13.91 -37.45 -22.71
C HIS A 66 -14.25 -38.28 -23.96
N GLN A 67 -14.62 -37.62 -25.07
CA GLN A 67 -15.11 -38.30 -26.27
C GLN A 67 -14.02 -38.63 -27.28
N LEU A 68 -12.96 -37.83 -27.37
CA LEU A 68 -11.89 -38.03 -28.36
C LEU A 68 -10.68 -38.76 -27.76
N PRO A 69 -10.00 -39.61 -28.55
CA PRO A 69 -8.74 -40.23 -28.15
C PRO A 69 -7.65 -39.17 -27.98
N LEU A 70 -6.66 -39.46 -27.12
CA LEU A 70 -5.63 -38.51 -26.70
C LEU A 70 -4.90 -37.81 -27.85
N LEU A 71 -4.57 -38.53 -28.92
CA LEU A 71 -3.90 -37.97 -30.10
C LEU A 71 -4.76 -36.95 -30.84
N GLN A 72 -6.09 -37.11 -30.84
CA GLN A 72 -7.04 -36.22 -31.50
C GLN A 72 -7.47 -35.06 -30.63
N TRP A 73 -6.99 -34.98 -29.38
CA TRP A 73 -7.13 -33.74 -28.64
C TRP A 73 -6.54 -32.66 -29.55
N TYR A 74 -5.23 -32.74 -29.91
CA TYR A 74 -4.40 -31.90 -30.83
C TYR A 74 -5.09 -31.20 -32.03
N TYR A 75 -6.13 -31.80 -32.59
CA TYR A 75 -6.52 -31.65 -33.99
C TYR A 75 -7.93 -31.09 -34.18
N ASP A 76 -8.16 -30.51 -35.36
CA ASP A 76 -9.41 -29.86 -35.74
C ASP A 76 -10.21 -30.81 -36.64
N ASN A 77 -11.28 -31.41 -36.13
CA ASN A 77 -12.19 -32.22 -36.96
C ASN A 77 -13.41 -31.41 -37.46
N THR A 78 -13.43 -30.09 -37.23
CA THR A 78 -14.58 -29.20 -37.52
C THR A 78 -14.45 -28.38 -38.81
N SER A 79 -13.48 -28.70 -39.68
CA SER A 79 -13.24 -27.93 -40.92
C SER A 79 -14.33 -28.08 -41.99
N GLU A 80 -15.03 -29.21 -42.08
CA GLU A 80 -16.07 -29.39 -43.11
C GLU A 80 -17.37 -28.61 -42.82
N TRP A 81 -17.66 -28.30 -41.54
CA TRP A 81 -18.86 -27.53 -41.16
C TRP A 81 -18.60 -26.02 -41.11
N SER A 82 -17.37 -25.60 -40.78
CA SER A 82 -17.01 -24.18 -40.72
C SER A 82 -17.02 -23.51 -42.10
N GLU A 83 -16.49 -24.16 -43.15
CA GLU A 83 -16.47 -23.57 -44.50
C GLU A 83 -17.88 -23.45 -45.11
N ARG A 84 -18.77 -24.41 -44.85
CA ARG A 84 -20.13 -24.42 -45.39
C ARG A 84 -21.04 -23.37 -44.74
N LEU A 85 -20.87 -23.12 -43.44
CA LEU A 85 -21.58 -22.04 -42.74
C LEU A 85 -21.03 -20.66 -43.09
N GLN A 86 -19.72 -20.55 -43.33
CA GLN A 86 -19.06 -19.29 -43.69
C GLN A 86 -19.46 -18.81 -45.09
N SER A 87 -19.88 -19.70 -45.99
CA SER A 87 -20.46 -19.34 -47.30
C SER A 87 -21.93 -18.92 -47.25
N ILE A 88 -22.70 -19.32 -46.23
CA ILE A 88 -24.16 -19.10 -46.19
C ILE A 88 -24.53 -17.89 -45.29
N TYR A 89 -23.72 -17.54 -44.29
CA TYR A 89 -24.10 -16.59 -43.23
C TYR A 89 -23.37 -15.23 -43.25
N VAL A 90 -22.75 -14.83 -44.36
CA VAL A 90 -22.05 -13.51 -44.48
C VAL A 90 -23.01 -12.32 -44.72
N LYS A 91 -24.34 -12.51 -44.76
CA LYS A 91 -25.31 -11.41 -45.03
C LYS A 91 -26.12 -10.87 -43.85
N LEU A 92 -25.96 -11.37 -42.61
CA LEU A 92 -26.73 -10.88 -41.44
C LEU A 92 -25.80 -10.51 -40.27
N VAL A 93 -25.76 -9.21 -39.97
CA VAL A 93 -24.79 -8.46 -39.14
C VAL A 93 -24.78 -8.80 -37.62
N SER A 94 -25.47 -9.82 -37.13
CA SER A 94 -25.57 -10.07 -35.68
C SER A 94 -25.10 -11.44 -35.18
N LEU A 95 -24.53 -12.30 -36.02
CA LEU A 95 -24.07 -13.65 -35.62
C LEU A 95 -22.55 -13.86 -35.61
N THR A 96 -21.75 -12.86 -35.96
CA THR A 96 -20.27 -12.96 -35.90
C THR A 96 -19.75 -13.11 -34.46
N LEU A 97 -20.55 -12.74 -33.45
CA LEU A 97 -20.24 -12.90 -32.01
C LEU A 97 -20.42 -14.33 -31.49
N VAL A 98 -21.08 -15.23 -32.23
CA VAL A 98 -21.32 -16.62 -31.80
C VAL A 98 -20.32 -17.60 -32.42
N CYS A 99 -19.78 -17.29 -33.60
CA CYS A 99 -18.88 -18.20 -34.33
C CYS A 99 -17.38 -17.99 -34.04
N TYR A 100 -16.95 -16.78 -33.66
CA TYR A 100 -15.54 -16.54 -33.29
C TYR A 100 -15.10 -17.10 -31.91
N PRO A 101 -15.96 -17.22 -30.88
CA PRO A 101 -15.56 -17.84 -29.61
C PRO A 101 -15.30 -19.34 -29.72
N LEU A 102 -15.81 -19.99 -30.78
CA LEU A 102 -15.48 -21.37 -31.08
C LEU A 102 -13.99 -21.50 -31.41
N LEU A 103 -13.41 -20.56 -32.16
CA LEU A 103 -12.01 -20.58 -32.62
C LEU A 103 -10.93 -20.27 -31.57
N ALA A 104 -11.29 -19.96 -30.31
CA ALA A 104 -10.34 -19.84 -29.19
C ALA A 104 -9.87 -21.22 -28.68
N PHE A 105 -9.74 -22.15 -29.61
CA PHE A 105 -9.41 -23.54 -29.39
C PHE A 105 -7.96 -23.65 -28.91
N ARG A 106 -7.80 -23.98 -27.62
CA ARG A 106 -6.78 -24.96 -27.19
C ARG A 106 -5.36 -24.43 -26.94
N ASP A 107 -5.29 -23.36 -26.16
CA ASP A 107 -4.08 -22.60 -25.84
C ASP A 107 -3.32 -23.11 -24.59
N TYR A 108 -3.70 -24.25 -23.99
CA TYR A 108 -3.09 -24.76 -22.74
C TYR A 108 -2.25 -26.02 -22.97
N PRO A 109 -1.14 -26.21 -22.21
CA PRO A 109 -0.29 -27.37 -22.35
C PRO A 109 -0.92 -28.65 -21.79
N PRO A 110 -0.35 -29.83 -22.08
CA PRO A 110 -1.04 -31.12 -21.90
C PRO A 110 -1.49 -31.46 -20.48
N PHE A 111 -0.81 -31.01 -19.42
CA PHE A 111 -1.28 -31.30 -18.06
C PHE A 111 -2.62 -30.67 -17.75
N PHE A 112 -2.92 -29.51 -18.33
CA PHE A 112 -4.25 -28.93 -18.22
C PHE A 112 -5.31 -29.79 -18.92
N ALA A 113 -5.00 -30.35 -20.10
CA ALA A 113 -5.89 -31.26 -20.80
C ALA A 113 -6.15 -32.56 -20.02
N HIS A 114 -5.12 -33.11 -19.36
CA HIS A 114 -5.28 -34.25 -18.46
C HIS A 114 -6.13 -33.92 -17.22
N PHE A 115 -6.00 -32.71 -16.68
CA PHE A 115 -6.84 -32.23 -15.58
C PHE A 115 -8.31 -32.10 -16.00
N GLU A 116 -8.57 -31.53 -17.18
CA GLU A 116 -9.93 -31.49 -17.75
C GLU A 116 -10.47 -32.89 -18.05
N HIS A 117 -9.64 -33.81 -18.54
CA HIS A 117 -10.04 -35.21 -18.71
C HIS A 117 -10.47 -35.86 -17.38
N PHE A 118 -9.72 -35.63 -16.30
CA PHE A 118 -10.10 -36.09 -14.97
C PHE A 118 -11.44 -35.49 -14.52
N LEU A 119 -11.63 -34.18 -14.70
CA LEU A 119 -12.90 -33.52 -14.40
C LEU A 119 -14.04 -34.03 -15.28
N SER A 120 -13.77 -34.39 -16.53
CA SER A 120 -14.78 -34.87 -17.49
C SER A 120 -15.44 -36.17 -17.04
N ASN A 121 -14.70 -37.03 -16.35
CA ASN A 121 -15.23 -38.28 -15.79
C ASN A 121 -16.22 -38.01 -14.65
N LEU A 122 -15.94 -36.99 -13.83
CA LEU A 122 -16.89 -36.53 -12.80
C LEU A 122 -18.09 -35.79 -13.43
N ALA A 123 -17.82 -35.02 -14.48
CA ALA A 123 -18.80 -34.27 -15.24
C ALA A 123 -19.85 -35.19 -15.86
N TYR A 124 -19.42 -36.33 -16.43
CA TYR A 124 -20.28 -37.35 -17.01
C TYR A 124 -21.26 -37.96 -15.99
N VAL A 125 -20.81 -38.17 -14.75
CA VAL A 125 -21.66 -38.71 -13.67
C VAL A 125 -22.73 -37.70 -13.25
N VAL A 126 -22.43 -36.39 -13.27
CA VAL A 126 -23.37 -35.35 -12.85
C VAL A 126 -24.36 -34.98 -13.95
N ASP A 127 -23.88 -34.83 -15.19
CA ASP A 127 -24.70 -34.48 -16.34
C ASP A 127 -24.10 -35.07 -17.64
N PRO A 128 -24.61 -36.22 -18.13
CA PRO A 128 -24.11 -36.85 -19.35
C PRO A 128 -24.24 -35.98 -20.60
N ALA A 129 -25.18 -35.03 -20.63
CA ALA A 129 -25.40 -34.15 -21.80
C ALA A 129 -24.35 -33.03 -21.90
N MET A 130 -23.69 -32.69 -20.78
CA MET A 130 -22.62 -31.69 -20.72
C MET A 130 -21.41 -32.09 -21.57
N VAL A 131 -21.13 -33.39 -21.65
CA VAL A 131 -19.92 -33.99 -22.23
C VAL A 131 -20.10 -34.33 -23.71
N GLN A 132 -21.23 -33.97 -24.31
CA GLN A 132 -21.51 -34.20 -25.73
C GLN A 132 -20.90 -33.09 -26.61
N LEU A 133 -20.09 -33.48 -27.60
CA LEU A 133 -19.46 -32.57 -28.57
C LEU A 133 -20.46 -31.74 -29.38
N ALA A 134 -21.62 -32.32 -29.73
CA ALA A 134 -22.63 -31.66 -30.56
C ALA A 134 -23.44 -30.56 -29.81
N ASN A 135 -23.40 -30.54 -28.48
CA ASN A 135 -24.24 -29.68 -27.64
C ASN A 135 -23.60 -28.30 -27.38
N LEU A 136 -23.32 -27.54 -28.43
CA LEU A 136 -22.74 -26.19 -28.29
C LEU A 136 -23.69 -25.23 -27.55
N GLY A 137 -23.19 -24.55 -26.53
CA GLY A 137 -23.95 -23.61 -25.70
C GLY A 137 -24.85 -24.26 -24.64
N TYR A 138 -24.68 -25.56 -24.36
CA TYR A 138 -25.47 -26.29 -23.38
C TYR A 138 -25.17 -25.84 -21.95
N ALA A 139 -26.21 -25.38 -21.23
CA ALA A 139 -26.08 -24.91 -19.85
C ALA A 139 -27.27 -25.36 -19.00
N SER A 140 -27.21 -26.59 -18.49
CA SER A 140 -28.16 -27.06 -17.47
C SER A 140 -27.83 -26.47 -16.09
N PRO A 141 -28.79 -26.39 -15.15
CA PRO A 141 -28.50 -25.99 -13.78
C PRO A 141 -27.42 -26.86 -13.11
N LEU A 142 -27.40 -28.16 -13.41
CA LEU A 142 -26.40 -29.10 -12.90
C LEU A 142 -25.01 -28.83 -13.47
N THR A 143 -24.91 -28.53 -14.78
CA THR A 143 -23.66 -28.12 -15.43
C THR A 143 -23.09 -26.86 -14.78
N ILE A 144 -23.93 -25.86 -14.50
CA ILE A 144 -23.53 -24.61 -13.85
C ILE A 144 -23.01 -24.87 -12.43
N ILE A 145 -23.74 -25.64 -11.64
CA ILE A 145 -23.34 -25.99 -10.28
C ILE A 145 -22.02 -26.78 -10.29
N PHE A 146 -21.89 -27.79 -11.15
CA PHE A 146 -20.69 -28.60 -11.27
C PHE A 146 -19.45 -27.76 -11.60
N GLN A 147 -19.52 -26.96 -12.66
CA GLN A 147 -18.40 -26.13 -13.08
C GLN A 147 -18.00 -25.13 -11.98
N ARG A 148 -18.96 -24.42 -11.37
CA ARG A 148 -18.64 -23.46 -10.28
C ARG A 148 -18.06 -24.16 -9.05
N LEU A 149 -18.61 -25.30 -8.65
CA LEU A 149 -18.09 -26.08 -7.52
C LEU A 149 -16.70 -26.63 -7.80
N SER A 150 -16.41 -27.08 -9.03
CA SER A 150 -15.10 -27.60 -9.38
C SER A 150 -13.99 -26.55 -9.19
N VAL A 151 -14.23 -25.28 -9.55
CA VAL A 151 -13.30 -24.18 -9.32
C VAL A 151 -13.15 -23.91 -7.81
N ILE A 152 -14.25 -23.82 -7.06
CA ILE A 152 -14.22 -23.56 -5.61
C ILE A 152 -13.46 -24.66 -4.86
N VAL A 153 -13.72 -25.92 -5.18
CA VAL A 153 -13.07 -27.08 -4.55
C VAL A 153 -11.58 -27.12 -4.88
N THR A 154 -11.22 -27.03 -6.17
CA THR A 154 -9.81 -27.11 -6.59
C THR A 154 -8.97 -25.96 -6.05
N GLU A 155 -9.50 -24.74 -6.03
CA GLU A 155 -8.84 -23.60 -5.40
C GLU A 155 -8.70 -23.81 -3.89
N SER A 156 -9.79 -24.14 -3.18
CA SER A 156 -9.74 -24.29 -1.71
C SER A 156 -8.79 -25.41 -1.29
N MET A 157 -8.75 -26.51 -2.05
CA MET A 157 -7.85 -27.63 -1.80
C MET A 157 -6.39 -27.30 -2.06
N VAL A 158 -6.07 -26.55 -3.11
CA VAL A 158 -4.67 -26.35 -3.54
C VAL A 158 -4.13 -25.00 -3.08
N LEU A 159 -4.82 -23.91 -3.37
CA LEU A 159 -4.46 -22.58 -2.87
C LEU A 159 -4.58 -22.52 -1.35
N GLY A 160 -5.72 -22.98 -0.81
CA GLY A 160 -5.96 -22.95 0.63
C GLY A 160 -4.92 -23.71 1.44
N THR A 161 -4.60 -24.94 1.05
CA THR A 161 -3.58 -25.75 1.76
C THR A 161 -2.17 -25.18 1.61
N SER A 162 -1.84 -24.62 0.43
CA SER A 162 -0.53 -23.97 0.22
C SER A 162 -0.33 -22.76 1.14
N LEU A 163 -1.40 -21.99 1.37
CA LEU A 163 -1.38 -20.84 2.25
C LEU A 163 -1.25 -21.24 3.72
N LEU A 164 -1.99 -22.27 4.15
CA LEU A 164 -1.86 -22.83 5.51
C LEU A 164 -0.44 -23.33 5.79
N ALA A 165 0.18 -24.00 4.81
CA ALA A 165 1.57 -24.45 4.92
C ALA A 165 2.53 -23.25 5.13
N TYR A 166 2.26 -22.13 4.45
CA TYR A 166 3.03 -20.90 4.59
C TYR A 166 2.89 -20.26 5.97
N VAL A 167 1.66 -20.17 6.51
CA VAL A 167 1.36 -19.62 7.84
C VAL A 167 2.11 -20.37 8.93
N ARG A 168 2.02 -21.71 8.93
CA ARG A 168 2.58 -22.57 10.00
C ARG A 168 4.11 -22.63 10.02
N THR A 169 4.72 -22.20 8.93
CA THR A 169 6.17 -22.21 8.73
C THR A 169 6.77 -20.81 9.00
N SER A 170 5.94 -19.80 9.21
CA SER A 170 6.41 -18.44 9.45
C SER A 170 6.90 -18.24 10.87
N LYS A 171 7.81 -17.27 11.05
CA LYS A 171 8.22 -16.76 12.36
C LYS A 171 7.05 -16.06 13.07
N ASP A 172 6.27 -15.30 12.30
CA ASP A 172 5.09 -14.57 12.77
C ASP A 172 3.82 -15.14 12.13
N PRO A 173 3.14 -16.09 12.79
CA PRO A 173 1.98 -16.79 12.21
C PRO A 173 0.76 -15.86 12.09
N GLU A 174 0.53 -14.94 13.03
CA GLU A 174 -0.64 -14.05 13.00
C GLU A 174 -0.61 -13.09 11.80
N THR A 175 0.55 -12.46 11.56
CA THR A 175 0.73 -11.58 10.40
C THR A 175 0.61 -12.33 9.08
N GLN A 176 1.20 -13.53 8.99
CA GLN A 176 1.08 -14.33 7.77
C GLN A 176 -0.34 -14.86 7.56
N LEU A 177 -1.09 -15.15 8.62
CA LEU A 177 -2.50 -15.53 8.52
C LEU A 177 -3.32 -14.41 7.88
N VAL A 178 -3.09 -13.15 8.26
CA VAL A 178 -3.74 -11.99 7.65
C VAL A 178 -3.42 -11.88 6.15
N LEU A 179 -2.15 -12.03 5.76
CA LEU A 179 -1.75 -11.98 4.35
C LEU A 179 -2.33 -13.14 3.54
N CYS A 180 -2.35 -14.34 4.11
CA CYS A 180 -2.90 -15.53 3.48
C CYS A 180 -4.43 -15.45 3.33
N ALA A 181 -5.13 -14.96 4.36
CA ALA A 181 -6.56 -14.70 4.32
C ALA A 181 -6.89 -13.65 3.25
N SER A 182 -6.08 -12.58 3.17
CA SER A 182 -6.20 -11.56 2.15
C SER A 182 -6.07 -12.13 0.74
N LEU A 183 -5.13 -13.05 0.49
CA LEU A 183 -4.96 -13.69 -0.82
C LEU A 183 -6.13 -14.63 -1.16
N LEU A 184 -6.60 -15.44 -0.22
CA LEU A 184 -7.73 -16.37 -0.44
C LEU A 184 -9.04 -15.63 -0.75
N MET A 185 -9.20 -14.41 -0.23
CA MET A 185 -10.35 -13.53 -0.46
C MET A 185 -10.04 -12.40 -1.46
N HIS A 186 -8.98 -12.53 -2.26
CA HIS A 186 -8.56 -11.45 -3.13
C HIS A 186 -9.60 -11.19 -4.24
N PRO A 187 -10.06 -9.94 -4.47
CA PRO A 187 -11.11 -9.61 -5.44
C PRO A 187 -10.78 -10.05 -6.86
N ALA A 188 -9.50 -10.01 -7.25
CA ALA A 188 -9.06 -10.48 -8.56
C ALA A 188 -9.31 -11.99 -8.77
N PHE A 189 -9.11 -12.86 -7.77
CA PHE A 189 -9.46 -14.29 -7.91
C PHE A 189 -10.98 -14.46 -7.98
N LEU A 190 -11.74 -13.68 -7.21
CA LEU A 190 -13.20 -13.72 -7.26
C LEU A 190 -13.76 -13.33 -8.63
N ILE A 191 -13.25 -12.24 -9.21
CA ILE A 191 -13.67 -11.74 -10.53
C ILE A 191 -13.27 -12.73 -11.63
N VAL A 192 -12.01 -13.18 -11.63
CA VAL A 192 -11.47 -13.97 -12.75
C VAL A 192 -11.91 -15.43 -12.69
N ASP A 193 -11.93 -16.05 -11.50
CA ASP A 193 -12.19 -17.48 -11.38
C ASP A 193 -13.68 -17.77 -11.11
N HIS A 194 -14.32 -17.05 -10.18
CA HIS A 194 -15.69 -17.38 -9.77
C HIS A 194 -16.79 -16.69 -10.56
N ILE A 195 -16.51 -15.54 -11.19
CA ILE A 195 -17.46 -14.86 -12.08
C ILE A 195 -17.10 -15.15 -13.54
N HIS A 196 -15.91 -14.75 -13.98
CA HIS A 196 -15.45 -14.93 -15.36
C HIS A 196 -15.05 -16.37 -15.72
N PHE A 197 -14.98 -17.29 -14.76
CA PHE A 197 -14.75 -18.73 -14.94
C PHE A 197 -13.36 -19.10 -15.50
N GLN A 198 -12.39 -19.22 -14.60
CA GLN A 198 -11.03 -19.72 -14.88
C GLN A 198 -10.49 -20.49 -13.67
N TYR A 199 -9.46 -21.33 -13.89
CA TYR A 199 -8.79 -22.10 -12.82
C TYR A 199 -7.48 -21.44 -12.34
N ASN A 200 -7.40 -20.11 -12.24
CA ASN A 200 -6.13 -19.47 -11.87
C ASN A 200 -5.75 -19.73 -10.41
N GLY A 201 -6.69 -19.69 -9.48
CA GLY A 201 -6.44 -19.92 -8.05
C GLY A 201 -5.82 -21.29 -7.79
N PHE A 202 -6.28 -22.34 -8.48
CA PHE A 202 -5.64 -23.66 -8.48
C PHE A 202 -4.16 -23.58 -8.92
N MET A 203 -3.89 -22.95 -10.06
CA MET A 203 -2.53 -22.82 -10.61
C MET A 203 -1.61 -21.95 -9.74
N PHE A 204 -2.11 -20.84 -9.20
CA PHE A 204 -1.37 -20.00 -8.25
C PHE A 204 -1.13 -20.74 -6.93
N GLY A 205 -2.01 -21.67 -6.52
CA GLY A 205 -1.75 -22.57 -5.41
C GLY A 205 -0.57 -23.51 -5.66
N ILE A 206 -0.41 -24.04 -6.88
CA ILE A 206 0.79 -24.81 -7.27
C ILE A 206 2.05 -23.92 -7.21
N LEU A 207 1.96 -22.67 -7.67
CA LEU A 207 3.06 -21.70 -7.57
C LEU A 207 3.48 -21.47 -6.11
N ILE A 208 2.52 -21.28 -5.21
CA ILE A 208 2.78 -21.02 -3.79
C ILE A 208 3.34 -22.28 -3.10
N TRP A 209 2.85 -23.47 -3.45
CA TRP A 209 3.47 -24.73 -3.01
C TRP A 209 4.93 -24.83 -3.44
N SER A 210 5.22 -24.51 -4.70
CA SER A 210 6.59 -24.47 -5.22
C SER A 210 7.48 -23.49 -4.44
N MET A 211 6.99 -22.27 -4.18
CA MET A 211 7.69 -21.28 -3.35
C MET A 211 7.90 -21.77 -1.92
N TRP A 212 6.91 -22.45 -1.33
CA TRP A 212 7.01 -23.01 0.02
C TRP A 212 8.06 -24.11 0.12
N PHE A 213 8.13 -25.04 -0.84
CA PHE A 213 9.17 -26.08 -0.86
C PHE A 213 10.58 -25.47 -0.98
N ILE A 214 10.71 -24.39 -1.76
CA ILE A 214 11.97 -23.64 -1.86
C ILE A 214 12.32 -22.96 -0.53
N LYS A 215 11.33 -22.39 0.17
CA LYS A 215 11.51 -21.78 1.50
C LYS A 215 11.99 -22.80 2.54
N GLU A 216 11.48 -24.03 2.47
CA GLU A 216 11.87 -25.16 3.33
C GLU A 216 13.23 -25.79 2.96
N GLY A 217 13.88 -25.32 1.89
CA GLY A 217 15.16 -25.86 1.41
C GLY A 217 15.04 -27.11 0.53
N ASN A 218 13.82 -27.58 0.22
CA ASN A 218 13.61 -28.66 -0.73
C ASN A 218 13.51 -28.13 -2.18
N HIS A 219 14.68 -27.79 -2.72
CA HIS A 219 14.81 -27.23 -4.07
C HIS A 219 14.28 -28.14 -5.19
N LEU A 220 14.41 -29.47 -5.02
CA LEU A 220 13.98 -30.45 -6.04
C LEU A 220 12.46 -30.51 -6.17
N ALA A 221 11.74 -30.55 -5.03
CA ALA A 221 10.28 -30.55 -5.04
C ALA A 221 9.71 -29.22 -5.57
N GLY A 222 10.34 -28.09 -5.21
CA GLY A 222 9.97 -26.78 -5.76
C GLY A 222 10.16 -26.71 -7.28
N ALA A 223 11.31 -27.17 -7.78
CA ALA A 223 11.57 -27.23 -9.21
C ALA A 223 10.60 -28.15 -9.98
N ALA A 224 10.28 -29.32 -9.41
CA ALA A 224 9.31 -30.25 -9.99
C ALA A 224 7.92 -29.61 -10.11
N LEU A 225 7.43 -28.97 -9.05
CA LEU A 225 6.12 -28.32 -9.04
C LEU A 225 6.05 -27.10 -9.97
N PHE A 226 7.14 -26.32 -10.07
CA PHE A 226 7.20 -25.23 -11.04
C PHE A 226 7.21 -25.75 -12.49
N ALA A 227 7.91 -26.85 -12.77
CA ALA A 227 7.87 -27.50 -14.08
C ALA A 227 6.46 -28.04 -14.39
N VAL A 228 5.76 -28.60 -13.40
CA VAL A 228 4.35 -29.00 -13.53
C VAL A 228 3.49 -27.78 -13.86
N LEU A 229 3.66 -26.67 -13.15
CA LEU A 229 2.92 -25.43 -13.38
C LEU A 229 3.10 -24.87 -14.81
N LEU A 230 4.32 -24.92 -15.36
CA LEU A 230 4.59 -24.52 -16.75
C LEU A 230 3.80 -25.37 -17.75
N ASN A 231 3.60 -26.65 -17.45
CA ASN A 231 2.82 -27.58 -18.26
C ASN A 231 1.30 -27.48 -17.99
N PHE A 232 0.88 -26.76 -16.95
CA PHE A 232 -0.52 -26.35 -16.77
C PHE A 232 -0.85 -25.06 -17.51
N LYS A 233 0.05 -24.07 -17.51
CA LYS A 233 -0.14 -22.82 -18.26
C LYS A 233 1.20 -22.20 -18.62
N HIS A 234 1.42 -22.01 -19.91
CA HIS A 234 2.70 -21.51 -20.43
C HIS A 234 3.00 -20.06 -20.00
N ILE A 235 2.00 -19.28 -19.56
CA ILE A 235 2.18 -17.90 -19.09
C ILE A 235 3.17 -17.77 -17.91
N TYR A 236 3.34 -18.84 -17.11
CA TYR A 236 4.29 -18.84 -15.99
C TYR A 236 5.75 -18.88 -16.45
N ILE A 237 6.03 -18.99 -17.77
CA ILE A 237 7.38 -18.87 -18.33
C ILE A 237 8.02 -17.52 -17.98
N TYR A 238 7.22 -16.46 -17.81
CA TYR A 238 7.69 -15.15 -17.36
C TYR A 238 8.31 -15.16 -15.95
N LEU A 239 7.98 -16.17 -15.15
CA LEU A 239 8.55 -16.39 -13.82
C LEU A 239 9.73 -17.36 -13.83
N ALA A 240 10.03 -18.01 -14.96
CA ALA A 240 11.08 -19.02 -15.05
C ALA A 240 12.51 -18.48 -14.86
N PRO A 241 12.90 -17.28 -15.33
CA PRO A 241 14.27 -16.80 -15.17
C PRO A 241 14.71 -16.66 -13.69
N PRO A 242 13.92 -16.04 -12.79
CA PRO A 242 14.24 -16.06 -11.36
C PRO A 242 14.38 -17.46 -10.76
N TYR A 243 13.51 -18.40 -11.14
CA TYR A 243 13.58 -19.80 -10.70
C TYR A 243 14.87 -20.47 -11.15
N PHE A 244 15.22 -20.33 -12.42
CA PHE A 244 16.44 -20.90 -12.98
C PHE A 244 17.69 -20.35 -12.28
N VAL A 245 17.81 -19.02 -12.19
CA VAL A 245 18.97 -18.35 -11.58
C VAL A 245 19.11 -18.72 -10.11
N TYR A 246 18.00 -18.72 -9.36
CA TYR A 246 18.01 -19.09 -7.94
C TYR A 246 18.42 -20.55 -7.75
N LEU A 247 17.76 -21.50 -8.42
CA LEU A 247 18.05 -22.93 -8.26
C LEU A 247 19.46 -23.27 -8.75
N LEU A 248 19.91 -22.69 -9.85
CA LEU A 248 21.29 -22.87 -10.33
C LEU A 248 22.28 -22.40 -9.26
N ARG A 249 22.11 -21.19 -8.72
CA ARG A 249 23.04 -20.60 -7.75
C ARG A 249 22.97 -21.22 -6.35
N SER A 250 21.78 -21.59 -5.88
CA SER A 250 21.56 -22.08 -4.51
C SER A 250 21.79 -23.59 -4.39
N TYR A 251 21.46 -24.37 -5.43
CA TYR A 251 21.51 -25.83 -5.38
C TYR A 251 22.73 -26.41 -6.11
N CYS A 252 23.16 -25.80 -7.22
CA CYS A 252 24.27 -26.33 -8.03
C CYS A 252 25.65 -25.78 -7.61
N PHE A 253 25.72 -24.76 -6.76
CA PHE A 253 26.97 -24.25 -6.20
C PHE A 253 27.06 -24.54 -4.70
N SER A 254 28.24 -24.99 -4.26
CA SER A 254 28.53 -25.18 -2.84
C SER A 254 28.71 -23.84 -2.11
N SER A 255 28.76 -23.87 -0.78
CA SER A 255 29.08 -22.70 0.06
C SER A 255 30.40 -22.04 -0.36
N ASN A 256 31.39 -22.85 -0.80
CA ASN A 256 32.69 -22.39 -1.30
C ASN A 256 32.70 -21.98 -2.78
N ARG A 257 31.53 -21.73 -3.39
CA ARG A 257 31.36 -21.39 -4.83
C ARG A 257 31.89 -22.45 -5.82
N ALA A 258 32.21 -23.65 -5.37
CA ALA A 258 32.54 -24.77 -6.24
C ALA A 258 31.27 -25.29 -6.95
N PHE A 259 31.37 -25.53 -8.25
CA PHE A 259 30.27 -26.05 -9.06
C PHE A 259 30.09 -27.57 -8.86
N LEU A 260 28.87 -27.99 -8.59
CA LEU A 260 28.48 -29.38 -8.33
C LEU A 260 27.66 -29.91 -9.53
N PRO A 261 28.30 -30.51 -10.56
CA PRO A 261 27.60 -30.98 -11.75
C PRO A 261 26.55 -32.06 -11.46
N ARG A 262 26.77 -32.89 -10.43
CA ARG A 262 25.80 -33.91 -9.98
C ARG A 262 24.45 -33.30 -9.60
N ASN A 263 24.45 -32.14 -8.96
CA ASN A 263 23.22 -31.46 -8.55
C ASN A 263 22.49 -30.86 -9.75
N LEU A 264 23.24 -30.32 -10.73
CA LEU A 264 22.66 -29.85 -11.98
C LEU A 264 22.00 -31.00 -12.75
N ILE A 265 22.66 -32.16 -12.86
CA ILE A 265 22.10 -33.33 -13.54
C ILE A 265 20.83 -33.80 -12.83
N LYS A 266 20.80 -33.86 -11.49
CA LYS A 266 19.59 -34.23 -10.73
C LYS A 266 18.43 -33.25 -10.93
N LEU A 267 18.73 -31.95 -10.89
CA LEU A 267 17.72 -30.91 -11.11
C LEU A 267 17.18 -30.98 -12.54
N GLY A 268 18.09 -31.04 -13.52
CA GLY A 268 17.78 -31.16 -14.94
C GLY A 268 16.98 -32.43 -15.25
N SER A 269 17.34 -33.58 -14.67
CA SER A 269 16.64 -34.85 -14.89
C SER A 269 15.20 -34.80 -14.40
N ILE A 270 14.92 -34.13 -13.28
CA ILE A 270 13.55 -33.96 -12.77
C ILE A 270 12.73 -33.08 -13.71
N VAL A 271 13.28 -31.95 -14.13
CA VAL A 271 12.58 -31.03 -15.05
C VAL A 271 12.31 -31.73 -16.38
N VAL A 272 13.32 -32.37 -16.98
CA VAL A 272 13.18 -33.13 -18.23
C VAL A 272 12.17 -34.25 -18.08
N PHE A 273 12.17 -34.98 -16.95
CA PHE A 273 11.19 -36.02 -16.69
C PHE A 273 9.75 -35.47 -16.67
N VAL A 274 9.50 -34.34 -15.99
CA VAL A 274 8.16 -33.72 -15.98
C VAL A 274 7.72 -33.31 -17.39
N PHE A 275 8.59 -32.68 -18.17
CA PHE A 275 8.30 -32.31 -19.55
C PHE A 275 8.11 -33.54 -20.45
N PHE A 276 8.87 -34.61 -20.24
CA PHE A 276 8.71 -35.87 -20.96
C PHE A 276 7.37 -36.54 -20.64
N VAL A 277 6.94 -36.55 -19.38
CA VAL A 277 5.62 -37.07 -19.00
C VAL A 277 4.49 -36.24 -19.62
N SER A 278 4.66 -34.92 -19.74
CA SER A 278 3.65 -34.04 -20.33
C SER A 278 3.60 -34.09 -21.86
N LEU A 279 4.75 -33.92 -22.52
CA LEU A 279 4.87 -33.79 -23.97
C LEU A 279 5.14 -35.12 -24.69
N GLY A 280 5.56 -36.15 -23.95
CA GLY A 280 5.87 -37.49 -24.47
C GLY A 280 4.77 -38.12 -25.31
N PRO A 281 3.50 -38.11 -24.86
CA PRO A 281 2.37 -38.61 -25.64
C PRO A 281 2.13 -37.85 -26.96
N PHE A 282 2.65 -36.62 -27.07
CA PHE A 282 2.42 -35.70 -28.19
C PHE A 282 3.69 -35.43 -29.02
N LEU A 283 4.74 -36.24 -28.90
CA LEU A 283 6.02 -36.02 -29.59
C LEU A 283 5.88 -35.90 -31.13
N ARG A 284 4.93 -36.61 -31.72
CA ARG A 284 4.63 -36.55 -33.17
C ARG A 284 3.94 -35.25 -33.59
N ASP A 285 3.25 -34.59 -32.66
CA ASP A 285 2.36 -33.44 -32.91
C ASP A 285 2.94 -32.13 -32.33
N LEU A 286 4.21 -32.12 -31.91
CA LEU A 286 4.87 -30.95 -31.32
C LEU A 286 4.76 -29.67 -32.16
N PRO A 287 4.90 -29.69 -33.51
CA PRO A 287 4.74 -28.47 -34.31
C PRO A 287 3.32 -27.89 -34.25
N GLN A 288 2.30 -28.77 -34.19
CA GLN A 288 0.90 -28.36 -34.05
C GLN A 288 0.63 -27.79 -32.67
N LEU A 289 1.14 -28.44 -31.61
CA LEU A 289 1.06 -27.94 -30.24
C LEU A 289 1.75 -26.58 -30.09
N GLY A 290 2.94 -26.40 -30.68
CA GLY A 290 3.68 -25.14 -30.62
C GLY A 290 2.95 -23.96 -31.27
N LYS A 291 2.34 -24.17 -32.45
CA LYS A 291 1.53 -23.13 -33.13
C LYS A 291 0.30 -22.71 -32.32
N ARG A 292 -0.28 -23.63 -31.56
CA ARG A 292 -1.46 -23.36 -30.71
C ARG A 292 -1.07 -22.70 -29.38
N LEU A 293 0.00 -23.16 -28.74
CA LEU A 293 0.47 -22.56 -27.48
C LEU A 293 1.00 -21.13 -27.67
N PHE A 294 1.61 -20.84 -28.82
CA PHE A 294 2.19 -19.52 -29.12
C PHE A 294 1.64 -18.96 -30.44
N PRO A 295 0.41 -18.41 -30.44
CA PRO A 295 -0.19 -17.83 -31.64
C PRO A 295 0.42 -16.44 -31.91
N PHE A 296 1.38 -16.37 -32.83
CA PHE A 296 2.10 -15.13 -33.19
C PHE A 296 1.30 -14.14 -34.05
N THR A 297 0.05 -14.45 -34.41
CA THR A 297 -0.81 -13.63 -35.29
C THR A 297 -1.64 -12.59 -34.54
N ARG A 298 -1.39 -12.39 -33.24
CA ARG A 298 -2.18 -11.48 -32.41
C ARG A 298 -1.43 -10.15 -32.17
N GLY A 299 -2.11 -9.02 -32.44
CA GLY A 299 -1.56 -7.66 -32.35
C GLY A 299 -1.19 -7.21 -30.93
N LEU A 300 -0.46 -6.08 -30.83
CA LEU A 300 0.18 -5.59 -29.59
C LEU A 300 -0.83 -5.18 -28.50
N ASN A 301 -1.88 -4.43 -28.86
CA ASN A 301 -2.94 -4.02 -27.91
C ASN A 301 -4.26 -4.70 -28.25
N HIS A 302 -4.87 -5.36 -27.25
CA HIS A 302 -6.18 -5.99 -27.36
C HIS A 302 -7.32 -4.97 -27.08
N ALA A 303 -8.55 -5.33 -27.47
CA ALA A 303 -9.77 -4.51 -27.28
C ALA A 303 -10.11 -4.18 -25.82
N TYR A 304 -9.67 -5.01 -24.86
CA TYR A 304 -9.78 -4.77 -23.42
C TYR A 304 -8.37 -4.45 -22.92
N TRP A 305 -8.13 -3.17 -22.62
CA TRP A 305 -6.80 -2.66 -22.34
C TRP A 305 -6.25 -3.23 -21.03
N ALA A 306 -5.18 -4.03 -21.12
CA ALA A 306 -4.28 -4.18 -19.99
C ALA A 306 -3.61 -2.82 -19.72
N GLY A 307 -3.51 -2.42 -18.46
CA GLY A 307 -2.81 -1.19 -18.04
C GLY A 307 -1.29 -1.29 -18.19
N ASN A 308 -0.81 -1.60 -19.39
CA ASN A 308 0.59 -1.78 -19.74
C ASN A 308 1.20 -0.48 -20.31
N VAL A 309 2.51 -0.50 -20.56
CA VAL A 309 3.23 0.68 -21.08
C VAL A 309 2.76 1.00 -22.51
N TRP A 310 2.40 -0.01 -23.30
CA TRP A 310 1.96 0.15 -24.68
C TRP A 310 0.64 0.91 -24.79
N ALA A 311 -0.27 0.79 -23.82
CA ALA A 311 -1.48 1.60 -23.74
C ALA A 311 -1.16 3.10 -23.55
N LEU A 312 -0.13 3.42 -22.76
CA LEU A 312 0.35 4.80 -22.60
C LEU A 312 1.01 5.33 -23.87
N VAL A 313 1.76 4.48 -24.59
CA VAL A 313 2.35 4.83 -25.89
C VAL A 313 1.27 5.10 -26.92
N THR A 314 0.21 4.28 -26.99
CA THR A 314 -0.94 4.53 -27.86
C THR A 314 -1.68 5.80 -27.47
N PHE A 315 -1.86 6.07 -26.18
CA PHE A 315 -2.44 7.34 -25.72
C PHE A 315 -1.59 8.53 -26.19
N PHE A 316 -0.27 8.46 -26.02
CA PHE A 316 0.66 9.50 -26.44
C PHE A 316 0.62 9.74 -27.95
N ASP A 317 0.65 8.68 -28.77
CA ASP A 317 0.49 8.73 -30.23
C ASP A 317 -0.78 9.49 -30.65
N ARG A 318 -1.91 9.24 -29.97
CA ARG A 318 -3.18 9.93 -30.24
C ARG A 318 -3.19 11.38 -29.79
N THR A 319 -2.54 11.70 -28.67
CA THR A 319 -2.41 13.10 -28.24
C THR A 319 -1.52 13.90 -29.19
N LEU A 320 -0.44 13.29 -29.69
CA LEU A 320 0.44 13.90 -30.70
C LEU A 320 -0.28 14.14 -32.02
N LEU A 321 -1.10 13.19 -32.48
CA LEU A 321 -1.96 13.40 -33.65
C LEU A 321 -2.86 14.63 -33.48
N LYS A 322 -3.61 14.70 -32.37
CA LYS A 322 -4.54 15.82 -32.11
C LYS A 322 -3.80 17.16 -32.01
N PHE A 323 -2.66 17.18 -31.32
CA PHE A 323 -1.84 18.38 -31.17
C PHE A 323 -1.21 18.81 -32.50
N GLY A 324 -0.70 17.86 -33.29
CA GLY A 324 -0.15 18.12 -34.62
C GLY A 324 -1.18 18.73 -35.58
N HIS A 325 -2.42 18.22 -35.56
CA HIS A 325 -3.54 18.82 -36.30
C HIS A 325 -3.87 20.25 -35.82
N LEU A 326 -3.75 20.52 -34.52
CA LEU A 326 -4.10 21.82 -33.94
C LEU A 326 -3.02 22.90 -34.18
N VAL A 327 -1.75 22.50 -34.25
CA VAL A 327 -0.60 23.40 -34.45
C VAL A 327 -0.17 23.52 -35.92
N GLY A 328 -0.79 22.74 -36.83
CA GLY A 328 -0.46 22.78 -38.26
C GLY A 328 0.90 22.17 -38.61
N LEU A 329 1.45 21.32 -37.73
CA LEU A 329 2.70 20.60 -37.95
C LEU A 329 2.50 19.53 -39.02
N LYS A 330 3.32 19.57 -40.09
CA LYS A 330 3.39 18.52 -41.12
C LYS A 330 4.08 17.27 -40.56
N LEU A 331 3.37 16.51 -39.72
CA LEU A 331 3.82 15.19 -39.28
C LEU A 331 3.58 14.18 -40.41
N GLN A 332 4.51 13.25 -40.61
CA GLN A 332 4.26 12.08 -41.46
C GLN A 332 3.29 11.17 -40.72
N VAL A 333 2.05 11.09 -41.20
CA VAL A 333 0.97 10.32 -40.56
C VAL A 333 0.66 9.09 -41.41
N ASP A 334 0.69 7.91 -40.79
CA ASP A 334 0.19 6.69 -41.43
C ASP A 334 -1.34 6.59 -41.28
N LEU A 335 -2.04 6.62 -42.41
CA LEU A 335 -3.50 6.52 -42.50
C LEU A 335 -4.03 5.18 -41.96
N LYS A 336 -3.23 4.11 -42.01
CA LYS A 336 -3.62 2.80 -41.44
C LYS A 336 -3.69 2.86 -39.91
N GLY A 337 -2.74 3.55 -39.28
CA GLY A 337 -2.70 3.74 -37.83
C GLY A 337 -3.89 4.54 -37.30
N VAL A 338 -4.41 5.51 -38.05
CA VAL A 338 -5.59 6.29 -37.64
C VAL A 338 -6.83 5.40 -37.46
N SER A 339 -6.99 4.38 -38.32
CA SER A 339 -8.16 3.48 -38.36
C SER A 339 -8.09 2.23 -37.47
N SER A 340 -6.87 1.81 -37.07
CA SER A 340 -6.64 0.51 -36.43
C SER A 340 -7.08 0.45 -34.95
N SER A 341 -6.95 1.52 -34.16
CA SER A 341 -7.12 1.41 -32.69
C SER A 341 -8.53 1.69 -32.13
N THR A 342 -9.53 2.05 -32.94
CA THR A 342 -10.82 2.60 -32.46
C THR A 342 -12.01 1.64 -32.49
N ARG A 343 -11.87 0.43 -33.04
CA ARG A 343 -13.04 -0.46 -33.26
C ARG A 343 -13.04 -1.78 -32.48
N GLY A 344 -12.10 -1.99 -31.55
CA GLY A 344 -12.11 -3.19 -30.71
C GLY A 344 -11.99 -4.51 -31.47
N PHE A 345 -11.54 -4.47 -32.74
CA PHE A 345 -11.22 -5.66 -33.51
C PHE A 345 -9.81 -6.14 -33.16
N VAL A 346 -9.64 -7.47 -33.09
CA VAL A 346 -8.32 -8.10 -32.94
C VAL A 346 -7.59 -7.94 -34.27
N GLY A 347 -6.70 -6.95 -34.35
CA GLY A 347 -5.88 -6.67 -35.53
C GLY A 347 -4.54 -6.06 -35.14
N ASP A 348 -3.60 -6.05 -36.08
CA ASP A 348 -2.29 -5.44 -35.87
C ASP A 348 -2.43 -3.93 -35.63
N THR A 349 -1.97 -3.48 -34.47
CA THR A 349 -1.98 -2.06 -34.12
C THR A 349 -0.81 -1.36 -34.78
N VAL A 350 -1.11 -0.61 -35.82
CA VAL A 350 -0.16 0.31 -36.46
C VAL A 350 -0.28 1.66 -35.73
N PHE A 351 0.85 2.25 -35.36
CA PHE A 351 0.88 3.58 -34.76
C PHE A 351 0.81 4.66 -35.85
N ALA A 352 0.20 5.80 -35.54
CA ALA A 352 -0.06 6.82 -36.55
C ALA A 352 1.09 7.82 -36.71
N VAL A 353 1.82 8.12 -35.63
CA VAL A 353 2.95 9.06 -35.58
C VAL A 353 4.23 8.37 -35.10
N LEU A 354 4.11 7.47 -34.12
CA LEU A 354 5.24 6.72 -33.57
C LEU A 354 5.60 5.50 -34.45
N PRO A 355 6.86 5.02 -34.38
CA PRO A 355 7.26 3.82 -35.11
C PRO A 355 6.60 2.56 -34.53
N ASP A 356 6.31 1.61 -35.41
CA ASP A 356 5.72 0.33 -35.01
C ASP A 356 6.64 -0.48 -34.10
N VAL A 357 6.09 -0.89 -32.95
CA VAL A 357 6.75 -1.78 -32.01
C VAL A 357 6.59 -3.20 -32.50
N LYS A 358 7.69 -3.92 -32.71
CA LYS A 358 7.70 -5.34 -33.09
C LYS A 358 7.81 -6.23 -31.84
N PRO A 359 7.36 -7.50 -31.90
CA PRO A 359 7.51 -8.45 -30.78
C PRO A 359 8.94 -8.57 -30.26
N ILE A 360 9.92 -8.46 -31.16
CA ILE A 360 11.34 -8.56 -30.81
C ILE A 360 11.79 -7.40 -29.91
N HIS A 361 11.24 -6.18 -30.09
CA HIS A 361 11.58 -5.04 -29.23
C HIS A 361 11.07 -5.27 -27.80
N CYS A 362 9.82 -5.73 -27.65
CA CYS A 362 9.23 -6.09 -26.36
C CYS A 362 10.03 -7.20 -25.67
N PHE A 363 10.45 -8.22 -26.42
CA PHE A 363 11.26 -9.31 -25.91
C PHE A 363 12.62 -8.82 -25.39
N VAL A 364 13.34 -8.02 -26.18
CA VAL A 364 14.65 -7.46 -25.80
C VAL A 364 14.54 -6.61 -24.54
N ILE A 365 13.56 -5.71 -24.46
CA ILE A 365 13.34 -4.85 -23.29
C ILE A 365 13.05 -5.68 -22.03
N THR A 366 12.15 -6.67 -22.16
CA THR A 366 11.76 -7.53 -21.04
C THR A 366 12.95 -8.33 -20.51
N VAL A 367 13.75 -8.94 -21.40
CA VAL A 367 14.93 -9.71 -21.02
C VAL A 367 16.02 -8.82 -20.43
N ALA A 368 16.26 -7.64 -21.00
CA ALA A 368 17.25 -6.69 -20.49
C ALA A 368 16.92 -6.25 -19.05
N LEU A 369 15.66 -5.91 -18.78
CA LEU A 369 15.20 -5.56 -17.43
C LEU A 369 15.25 -6.76 -16.48
N GLN A 370 14.84 -7.95 -16.95
CA GLN A 370 14.93 -9.19 -16.18
C GLN A 370 16.36 -9.59 -15.81
N PHE A 371 17.32 -9.27 -16.67
CA PHE A 371 18.73 -9.52 -16.41
C PHE A 371 19.26 -8.72 -15.21
N LEU A 372 18.82 -7.46 -15.02
CA LEU A 372 19.30 -6.59 -13.95
C LEU A 372 19.04 -7.17 -12.55
N PHE A 373 17.81 -7.63 -12.29
CA PHE A 373 17.48 -8.23 -11.00
C PHE A 373 17.89 -9.70 -10.89
N SER A 374 17.98 -10.43 -12.00
CA SER A 374 18.61 -11.76 -12.05
C SER A 374 20.09 -11.71 -11.63
N LEU A 375 20.82 -10.66 -12.03
CA LEU A 375 22.21 -10.47 -11.61
C LEU A 375 22.33 -10.24 -10.10
N LYS A 376 21.41 -9.46 -9.52
CA LYS A 376 21.34 -9.28 -8.05
C LYS A 376 21.04 -10.61 -7.35
N LEU A 377 20.09 -11.38 -7.87
CA LEU A 377 19.74 -12.71 -7.34
C LEU A 377 20.91 -13.69 -7.39
N TRP A 378 21.72 -13.66 -8.45
CA TRP A 378 22.94 -14.48 -8.57
C TRP A 378 23.98 -14.14 -7.50
N ARG A 379 24.14 -12.85 -7.19
CA ARG A 379 25.11 -12.37 -6.18
C ARG A 379 24.66 -12.73 -4.76
N SER A 380 23.37 -12.56 -4.45
CA SER A 380 22.79 -12.82 -3.13
C SER A 380 21.59 -13.79 -3.21
N PRO A 381 21.81 -15.11 -3.23
CA PRO A 381 20.77 -16.11 -3.41
C PRO A 381 20.01 -16.38 -2.10
N THR A 382 19.24 -15.40 -1.61
CA THR A 382 18.35 -15.58 -0.46
C THR A 382 16.90 -15.81 -0.91
N TYR A 383 16.09 -16.46 -0.08
CA TYR A 383 14.65 -16.64 -0.37
C TYR A 383 13.93 -15.30 -0.59
N LYS A 384 14.27 -14.27 0.21
CA LYS A 384 13.68 -12.93 0.05
C LYS A 384 14.03 -12.31 -1.31
N THR A 385 15.31 -12.36 -1.70
CA THR A 385 15.77 -11.86 -3.01
C THR A 385 15.12 -12.65 -4.16
N PHE A 386 14.88 -13.95 -3.97
CA PHE A 386 14.14 -14.77 -4.92
C PHE A 386 12.70 -14.30 -5.11
N VAL A 387 11.95 -14.05 -4.02
CA VAL A 387 10.57 -13.53 -4.11
C VAL A 387 10.56 -12.11 -4.72
N TRP A 388 11.56 -11.27 -4.43
CA TRP A 388 11.70 -9.95 -5.09
C TRP A 388 11.87 -10.09 -6.61
N ALA A 389 12.81 -10.94 -7.04
CA ALA A 389 13.06 -11.19 -8.44
C ALA A 389 11.84 -11.81 -9.14
N LEU A 390 11.12 -12.71 -8.46
CA LEU A 390 9.87 -13.30 -8.95
C LEU A 390 8.80 -12.24 -9.23
N THR A 391 8.53 -11.38 -8.23
CA THR A 391 7.56 -10.29 -8.35
C THR A 391 7.95 -9.29 -9.44
N LEU A 392 9.22 -8.89 -9.50
CA LEU A 392 9.72 -7.97 -10.52
C LEU A 392 9.69 -8.58 -11.94
N SER A 393 9.94 -9.88 -12.07
CA SER A 393 9.83 -10.60 -13.34
C SER A 393 8.39 -10.59 -13.86
N GLY A 394 7.43 -10.95 -13.01
CA GLY A 394 6.01 -10.88 -13.36
C GLY A 394 5.57 -9.45 -13.72
N PHE A 395 6.03 -8.45 -12.96
CA PHE A 395 5.68 -7.05 -13.20
C PHE A 395 6.25 -6.51 -14.51
N THR A 396 7.53 -6.82 -14.79
CA THR A 396 8.20 -6.42 -16.03
C THR A 396 7.52 -7.04 -17.25
N SER A 397 7.20 -8.34 -17.19
CA SER A 397 6.50 -9.03 -18.27
C SER A 397 5.06 -8.52 -18.48
N PHE A 398 4.38 -8.09 -17.42
CA PHE A 398 3.07 -7.44 -17.53
C PHE A 398 3.16 -6.06 -18.21
N LEU A 399 4.19 -5.27 -17.89
CA LEU A 399 4.33 -3.91 -18.41
C LEU A 399 4.84 -3.85 -19.86
N PHE A 400 5.82 -4.69 -20.20
CA PHE A 400 6.53 -4.64 -21.48
C PHE A 400 6.29 -5.86 -22.38
N GLY A 401 5.49 -6.83 -21.93
CA GLY A 401 5.19 -8.02 -22.71
C GLY A 401 4.49 -7.69 -24.04
N TRP A 402 4.77 -8.50 -25.05
CA TRP A 402 3.97 -8.53 -26.27
C TRP A 402 2.66 -9.25 -25.96
N HIS A 403 1.53 -8.63 -26.27
CA HIS A 403 0.20 -9.21 -26.05
C HIS A 403 -0.05 -9.61 -24.58
N VAL A 404 -0.26 -8.61 -23.73
CA VAL A 404 -0.61 -8.82 -22.32
C VAL A 404 -2.10 -8.66 -22.10
N HIS A 405 -2.72 -9.64 -21.45
CA HIS A 405 -4.10 -9.54 -20.97
C HIS A 405 -4.17 -8.91 -19.58
N GLU A 406 -5.23 -8.15 -19.32
CA GLU A 406 -5.59 -7.60 -18.00
C GLU A 406 -5.53 -8.65 -16.87
N LYS A 407 -5.95 -9.89 -17.15
CA LYS A 407 -5.92 -11.04 -16.23
C LYS A 407 -4.51 -11.40 -15.73
N ALA A 408 -3.46 -11.05 -16.48
CA ALA A 408 -2.07 -11.35 -16.13
C ALA A 408 -1.55 -10.54 -14.95
N VAL A 409 -2.30 -9.53 -14.48
CA VAL A 409 -1.94 -8.73 -13.28
C VAL A 409 -1.73 -9.59 -12.03
N LEU A 410 -2.40 -10.75 -11.95
CA LEU A 410 -2.23 -11.71 -10.86
C LEU A 410 -0.80 -12.26 -10.74
N LEU A 411 -0.04 -12.32 -11.85
CA LEU A 411 1.32 -12.89 -11.87
C LEU A 411 2.29 -12.20 -10.91
N PHE A 412 2.13 -10.88 -10.72
CA PHE A 412 2.98 -10.12 -9.80
C PHE A 412 2.26 -9.75 -8.50
N LEU A 413 0.92 -9.59 -8.50
CA LEU A 413 0.18 -9.29 -7.27
C LEU A 413 0.27 -10.44 -6.26
N THR A 414 0.19 -11.69 -6.71
CA THR A 414 0.26 -12.85 -5.83
C THR A 414 1.60 -12.97 -5.08
N PRO A 415 2.79 -12.89 -5.71
CA PRO A 415 4.04 -12.90 -4.96
C PRO A 415 4.29 -11.59 -4.18
N LEU A 416 3.71 -10.46 -4.59
CA LEU A 416 3.82 -9.18 -3.89
C LEU A 416 3.15 -9.19 -2.51
N THR A 417 2.07 -9.93 -2.29
CA THR A 417 1.41 -10.03 -0.97
C THR A 417 2.36 -10.52 0.11
N PHE A 418 3.23 -11.48 -0.20
CA PHE A 418 4.21 -12.03 0.74
C PHE A 418 5.33 -11.04 1.10
N LEU A 419 5.49 -9.95 0.34
CA LEU A 419 6.47 -8.90 0.58
C LEU A 419 5.89 -7.68 1.32
N ALA A 420 4.56 -7.60 1.45
CA ALA A 420 3.86 -6.40 1.91
C ALA A 420 4.24 -5.99 3.34
N THR A 421 4.68 -6.93 4.19
CA THR A 421 4.99 -6.67 5.60
C THR A 421 6.48 -6.43 5.88
N GLU A 422 7.35 -6.56 4.88
CA GLU A 422 8.81 -6.47 5.07
C GLU A 422 9.30 -5.03 5.26
N ASN A 423 8.76 -4.08 4.48
CA ASN A 423 9.13 -2.67 4.57
C ASN A 423 7.94 -1.78 4.21
N TYR A 424 7.88 -0.58 4.78
CA TYR A 424 6.91 0.45 4.40
C TYR A 424 6.88 0.77 2.90
N ALA A 425 8.02 0.73 2.21
CA ALA A 425 8.08 0.89 0.77
C ALA A 425 7.32 -0.22 0.03
N PHE A 426 7.53 -1.49 0.42
CA PHE A 426 6.79 -2.62 -0.16
C PHE A 426 5.31 -2.58 0.19
N PHE A 427 4.95 -2.15 1.40
CA PHE A 427 3.55 -1.93 1.77
C PHE A 427 2.88 -0.88 0.87
N ARG A 428 3.53 0.27 0.64
CA ARG A 428 3.01 1.31 -0.27
C ARG A 428 2.82 0.77 -1.70
N VAL A 429 3.82 0.04 -2.20
CA VAL A 429 3.74 -0.57 -3.53
C VAL A 429 2.60 -1.59 -3.57
N PHE A 430 2.44 -2.44 -2.56
CA PHE A 430 1.36 -3.41 -2.45
C PHE A 430 -0.03 -2.73 -2.48
N VAL A 431 -0.21 -1.65 -1.73
CA VAL A 431 -1.48 -0.91 -1.67
C VAL A 431 -1.83 -0.31 -3.04
N ILE A 432 -0.88 0.37 -3.68
CA ILE A 432 -1.09 1.02 -4.98
C ILE A 432 -1.29 -0.01 -6.08
N ALA A 433 -0.43 -1.04 -6.13
CA ALA A 433 -0.47 -2.10 -7.11
C ALA A 433 -1.76 -2.92 -7.02
N SER A 434 -2.19 -3.28 -5.81
CA SER A 434 -3.42 -4.06 -5.63
C SER A 434 -4.66 -3.22 -5.98
N ALA A 435 -4.71 -1.95 -5.58
CA ALA A 435 -5.82 -1.06 -5.93
C ALA A 435 -5.93 -0.88 -7.46
N SER A 436 -4.83 -0.50 -8.11
CA SER A 436 -4.79 -0.32 -9.58
C SER A 436 -5.07 -1.63 -10.32
N GLY A 437 -4.48 -2.74 -9.86
CA GLY A 437 -4.67 -4.04 -10.46
C GLY A 437 -6.11 -4.56 -10.38
N ILE A 438 -6.78 -4.41 -9.23
CA ILE A 438 -8.19 -4.79 -9.07
C ILE A 438 -9.10 -3.92 -9.96
N VAL A 439 -8.89 -2.61 -9.98
CA VAL A 439 -9.68 -1.70 -10.84
C VAL A 439 -9.47 -2.02 -12.32
N SER A 440 -8.26 -2.42 -12.72
CA SER A 440 -7.97 -2.81 -14.10
C SER A 440 -8.75 -4.05 -14.56
N LEU A 441 -9.28 -4.86 -13.63
CA LEU A 441 -10.13 -6.02 -13.94
C LEU A 441 -11.62 -5.70 -14.00
N PHE A 442 -12.05 -4.49 -13.66
CA PHE A 442 -13.47 -4.12 -13.71
C PHE A 442 -14.10 -4.14 -15.10
N PRO A 443 -13.39 -3.81 -16.20
CA PRO A 443 -13.92 -3.94 -17.55
C PRO A 443 -14.33 -5.35 -17.96
N LEU A 444 -13.77 -6.42 -17.34
CA LEU A 444 -14.21 -7.80 -17.60
C LEU A 444 -15.69 -8.03 -17.28
N LEU A 445 -16.20 -7.32 -16.26
CA LEU A 445 -17.57 -7.45 -15.78
C LEU A 445 -18.38 -6.24 -16.24
N PHE A 446 -18.78 -6.24 -17.50
CA PHE A 446 -19.52 -5.14 -18.13
C PHE A 446 -21.02 -5.13 -17.78
N THR A 447 -21.53 -6.19 -17.15
CA THR A 447 -22.94 -6.34 -16.80
C THR A 447 -23.33 -5.48 -15.58
N PRO A 448 -24.48 -4.78 -15.62
CA PRO A 448 -24.90 -3.91 -14.51
C PRO A 448 -25.12 -4.65 -13.17
N SER A 449 -25.55 -5.90 -13.21
CA SER A 449 -25.83 -6.73 -12.01
C SER A 449 -24.59 -7.02 -11.16
N GLU A 450 -23.43 -7.18 -11.79
CA GLU A 450 -22.16 -7.54 -11.13
C GLU A 450 -21.38 -6.29 -10.67
N THR A 451 -21.78 -5.11 -11.12
CA THR A 451 -21.14 -3.83 -10.76
C THR A 451 -21.17 -3.53 -9.26
N PRO A 452 -22.29 -3.67 -8.52
CA PRO A 452 -22.27 -3.49 -7.06
C PRO A 452 -21.40 -4.54 -6.37
N ILE A 453 -21.39 -5.78 -6.85
CA ILE A 453 -20.59 -6.87 -6.28
C ILE A 453 -19.10 -6.54 -6.38
N LYS A 454 -18.60 -6.18 -7.57
CA LYS A 454 -17.17 -5.88 -7.76
C LYS A 454 -16.74 -4.63 -7.00
N LEU A 455 -17.57 -3.59 -6.93
CA LEU A 455 -17.22 -2.35 -6.20
C LEU A 455 -17.23 -2.56 -4.68
N ILE A 456 -18.32 -3.10 -4.13
CA ILE A 456 -18.49 -3.26 -2.68
C ILE A 456 -17.50 -4.28 -2.15
N TYR A 457 -17.34 -5.42 -2.82
CA TYR A 457 -16.40 -6.46 -2.38
C TYR A 457 -14.95 -5.96 -2.41
N SER A 458 -14.55 -5.28 -3.50
CA SER A 458 -13.19 -4.74 -3.62
C SER A 458 -12.92 -3.67 -2.57
N ALA A 459 -13.89 -2.79 -2.29
CA ALA A 459 -13.76 -1.77 -1.26
C ALA A 459 -13.64 -2.39 0.14
N LEU A 460 -14.50 -3.36 0.48
CA LEU A 460 -14.46 -4.07 1.75
C LEU A 460 -13.13 -4.80 1.95
N TRP A 461 -12.70 -5.57 0.94
CA TRP A 461 -11.43 -6.29 0.98
C TRP A 461 -10.25 -5.32 1.16
N PHE A 462 -10.25 -4.21 0.44
CA PHE A 462 -9.19 -3.21 0.52
C PHE A 462 -9.15 -2.56 1.91
N LEU A 463 -10.29 -2.17 2.47
CA LEU A 463 -10.38 -1.58 3.81
C LEU A 463 -9.90 -2.55 4.90
N ILE A 464 -10.35 -3.81 4.85
CA ILE A 464 -9.96 -4.85 5.81
C ILE A 464 -8.47 -5.16 5.71
N THR A 465 -7.98 -5.41 4.49
CA THR A 465 -6.57 -5.74 4.25
C THR A 465 -5.65 -4.58 4.62
N PHE A 466 -5.98 -3.35 4.20
CA PHE A 466 -5.20 -2.16 4.54
C PHE A 466 -5.15 -1.94 6.05
N ALA A 467 -6.30 -2.03 6.74
CA ALA A 467 -6.36 -1.86 8.18
C ALA A 467 -5.56 -2.94 8.92
N ALA A 468 -5.57 -4.19 8.44
CA ALA A 468 -4.85 -5.28 9.08
C ALA A 468 -3.33 -5.20 8.85
N VAL A 469 -2.87 -4.96 7.61
CA VAL A 469 -1.45 -4.91 7.28
C VAL A 469 -0.77 -3.63 7.82
N SER A 470 -1.47 -2.50 7.83
CA SER A 470 -0.92 -1.23 8.37
C SER A 470 -0.66 -1.24 9.87
N ARG A 471 -1.23 -2.19 10.64
CA ARG A 471 -0.91 -2.38 12.07
C ARG A 471 0.47 -2.96 12.29
N VAL A 472 0.96 -3.74 11.32
CA VAL A 472 2.20 -4.51 11.45
C VAL A 472 3.40 -3.74 10.87
N VAL A 473 3.16 -2.88 9.88
CA VAL A 473 4.23 -2.16 9.18
C VAL A 473 4.51 -0.81 9.84
N TYR A 474 5.74 -0.65 10.34
CA TYR A 474 6.22 0.62 10.88
C TYR A 474 6.73 1.53 9.76
N ARG A 475 6.54 2.84 9.92
CA ARG A 475 7.07 3.84 8.98
C ARG A 475 8.50 4.16 9.38
N ASP A 476 9.44 3.86 8.49
CA ASP A 476 10.81 4.35 8.63
C ASP A 476 10.82 5.89 8.54
N GLN A 477 11.63 6.54 9.38
CA GLN A 477 11.85 7.98 9.24
C GLN A 477 12.35 8.25 7.81
N PRO A 478 11.83 9.27 7.10
CA PRO A 478 12.61 9.81 6.00
C PRO A 478 13.91 10.31 6.63
N ALA A 479 15.05 9.71 6.26
CA ALA A 479 16.34 10.31 6.55
C ALA A 479 16.26 11.77 6.07
N PRO A 480 16.54 12.77 6.93
CA PRO A 480 16.54 14.14 6.49
C PRO A 480 17.47 14.26 5.28
N PHE A 481 17.09 15.14 4.37
CA PHE A 481 17.70 15.42 3.07
C PHE A 481 19.13 15.99 3.18
N SER A 482 20.02 15.34 3.95
CA SER A 482 21.38 15.81 4.28
C SER A 482 22.48 15.09 3.50
N ARG A 483 22.16 14.23 2.52
CA ARG A 483 23.14 13.58 1.62
C ARG A 483 23.39 14.31 0.29
N LEU A 484 22.94 15.56 0.12
CA LEU A 484 23.13 16.34 -1.12
C LEU A 484 24.10 17.54 -1.00
N LYS A 485 24.89 17.62 0.07
CA LYS A 485 26.07 18.50 0.11
C LYS A 485 27.28 17.70 0.60
N GLY A 486 28.12 17.29 -0.33
CA GLY A 486 29.36 16.54 -0.09
C GLY A 486 29.73 15.76 -1.34
N GLY A 487 30.34 16.44 -2.30
CA GLY A 487 30.93 15.79 -3.47
C GLY A 487 32.11 14.92 -3.07
N VAL A 488 32.27 13.82 -3.83
CA VAL A 488 33.49 13.06 -4.10
C VAL A 488 34.37 12.78 -2.88
N ASP A 489 34.21 11.59 -2.28
CA ASP A 489 35.31 10.65 -2.02
C ASP A 489 34.79 9.36 -1.38
N GLY A 490 35.34 8.23 -1.83
CA GLY A 490 35.49 7.01 -1.02
C GLY A 490 34.27 6.12 -0.82
N VAL A 491 34.26 5.01 -1.56
CA VAL A 491 33.52 3.78 -1.25
C VAL A 491 33.75 3.36 0.20
N LEU A 492 32.70 3.32 1.02
CA LEU A 492 32.59 2.44 2.18
C LEU A 492 31.12 2.08 2.40
N THR A 493 30.81 0.83 2.05
CA THR A 493 29.63 0.09 2.45
C THR A 493 29.58 -0.02 3.97
N VAL A 494 28.57 0.55 4.60
CA VAL A 494 28.19 0.16 5.96
C VAL A 494 26.94 -0.69 5.84
N ASP A 495 27.14 -1.99 6.05
CA ASP A 495 26.11 -3.00 6.14
C ASP A 495 25.09 -2.63 7.23
N ALA A 496 23.82 -2.61 6.85
CA ALA A 496 22.69 -2.49 7.78
C ALA A 496 22.16 -3.88 8.16
N ASP A 497 23.07 -4.79 8.51
CA ASP A 497 22.77 -6.13 9.01
C ASP A 497 23.48 -6.32 10.36
N GLU A 498 22.88 -5.78 11.43
CA GLU A 498 22.84 -6.36 12.79
C GLU A 498 22.20 -5.33 13.75
N CYS A 499 20.87 -5.34 13.82
CA CYS A 499 20.17 -4.85 15.01
C CYS A 499 19.21 -5.96 15.47
N VAL A 500 19.81 -7.11 15.81
CA VAL A 500 19.15 -8.16 16.59
C VAL A 500 19.44 -7.84 18.04
N LEU A 501 18.40 -7.43 18.77
CA LEU A 501 18.41 -7.33 20.22
C LEU A 501 18.83 -8.68 20.82
N ARG A 502 20.09 -8.80 21.26
CA ARG A 502 20.49 -9.83 22.21
C ARG A 502 20.05 -9.39 23.61
N SER A 503 19.03 -10.07 24.11
CA SER A 503 18.65 -10.02 25.52
C SER A 503 19.78 -10.57 26.39
N GLY A 504 20.17 -9.81 27.42
CA GLY A 504 20.77 -10.33 28.64
C GLY A 504 22.24 -10.75 28.58
N SER A 505 23.15 -9.84 28.95
CA SER A 505 24.27 -10.14 29.85
C SER A 505 24.92 -8.85 30.33
N ARG A 506 25.04 -8.76 31.66
CA ARG A 506 25.77 -7.76 32.44
C ARG A 506 27.27 -8.03 32.26
N LEU A 507 28.09 -7.03 31.92
CA LEU A 507 29.57 -6.99 32.03
C LEU A 507 29.97 -5.52 31.75
N GLU A 508 30.21 -4.71 32.78
CA GLU A 508 31.54 -4.36 33.33
C GLU A 508 32.40 -3.54 32.36
N LEU A 509 32.63 -2.29 32.76
CA LEU A 509 33.51 -1.29 32.16
C LEU A 509 34.96 -1.62 32.50
N ASP A 510 35.87 -1.42 31.54
CA ASP A 510 37.19 -0.83 31.84
C ASP A 510 37.78 -0.11 30.61
N PRO A 511 38.61 0.94 30.80
CA PRO A 511 38.99 1.90 29.75
C PRO A 511 40.43 1.67 29.24
N VAL A 512 40.67 1.93 27.96
CA VAL A 512 42.03 2.08 27.41
C VAL A 512 42.05 3.24 26.41
N ASN A 513 42.65 4.36 26.86
CA ASN A 513 43.70 5.18 26.22
C ASN A 513 44.06 4.85 24.75
N LEU A 514 44.53 5.71 23.85
CA LEU A 514 44.92 7.13 23.73
C LEU A 514 45.45 7.20 22.28
N GLY A 515 45.39 8.33 21.60
CA GLY A 515 46.07 8.47 20.31
C GLY A 515 45.71 9.76 19.60
N TRP A 516 46.35 10.84 20.05
CA TRP A 516 46.40 12.11 19.34
C TRP A 516 47.33 11.97 18.14
N ASP A 517 46.98 12.60 17.02
CA ASP A 517 47.96 13.17 16.10
C ASP A 517 47.36 14.42 15.44
N THR A 518 47.99 15.54 15.77
CA THR A 518 47.92 16.84 15.10
C THR A 518 48.82 16.80 13.86
N ASP A 519 48.46 17.51 12.78
CA ASP A 519 49.39 18.40 12.06
C ASP A 519 48.80 19.08 10.80
N GLY A 520 49.18 20.36 10.63
CA GLY A 520 49.19 21.14 9.39
C GLY A 520 47.86 21.82 9.00
N GLY A 521 47.70 23.14 8.86
CA GLY A 521 48.65 24.22 8.60
C GLY A 521 48.26 24.95 7.30
N TRP A 522 48.15 26.30 7.36
CA TRP A 522 47.99 27.28 6.26
C TRP A 522 46.57 27.43 5.67
N GLY A 523 46.04 28.62 5.40
CA GLY A 523 46.52 29.99 5.48
C GLY A 523 45.38 30.95 5.12
N GLY A 524 45.41 32.17 5.66
CA GLY A 524 44.32 33.14 5.51
C GLY A 524 44.23 33.82 4.14
N ARG A 525 43.06 34.40 3.87
CA ARG A 525 42.83 35.63 3.10
C ARG A 525 41.33 36.02 3.17
N SER A 526 41.06 37.19 3.75
CA SER A 526 39.98 38.11 3.34
C SER A 526 40.66 39.30 2.61
N PRO A 527 39.99 40.24 1.89
CA PRO A 527 38.71 40.85 2.25
C PRO A 527 37.73 41.21 1.09
N HIS A 528 36.52 41.56 1.50
CA HIS A 528 35.53 42.51 0.94
C HIS A 528 35.39 42.73 -0.58
N GLU A 529 34.16 42.52 -1.08
CA GLU A 529 33.47 43.51 -1.93
C GLU A 529 31.94 43.35 -1.86
N THR A 530 31.28 44.48 -1.67
CA THR A 530 29.82 44.70 -1.51
C THR A 530 29.21 45.28 -2.79
N SER A 531 27.97 44.90 -3.13
CA SER A 531 26.86 45.78 -3.60
C SER A 531 25.70 44.91 -4.20
N PRO A 532 24.50 45.44 -4.53
CA PRO A 532 23.30 45.21 -3.73
C PRO A 532 22.14 44.54 -4.51
N SER A 533 21.21 43.90 -3.81
CA SER A 533 19.96 43.38 -4.39
C SER A 533 18.82 44.42 -4.34
N PRO A 534 17.95 44.50 -5.37
CA PRO A 534 16.98 45.59 -5.58
C PRO A 534 15.71 45.49 -4.69
N PRO A 535 14.95 46.60 -4.55
CA PRO A 535 13.81 46.71 -3.64
C PRO A 535 12.53 46.13 -4.25
N ILE A 536 11.67 45.59 -3.38
CA ILE A 536 10.32 45.10 -3.74
C ILE A 536 9.29 46.14 -3.27
N PRO A 537 8.26 46.48 -4.07
CA PRO A 537 7.36 47.59 -3.77
C PRO A 537 6.22 47.21 -2.82
N SER A 538 5.71 48.24 -2.15
CA SER A 538 4.57 48.29 -1.25
C SER A 538 3.20 48.25 -1.98
N GLU A 539 2.22 47.72 -1.25
CA GLU A 539 0.79 48.07 -1.27
C GLU A 539 -0.13 47.38 -2.31
N ILE A 540 -1.07 46.55 -1.83
CA ILE A 540 -2.55 46.76 -1.89
C ILE A 540 -3.34 45.45 -1.60
N GLN A 541 -4.33 45.60 -0.71
CA GLN A 541 -5.56 44.80 -0.48
C GLN A 541 -5.54 43.53 0.40
N ASN A 542 -6.00 43.74 1.64
CA ASN A 542 -6.48 42.73 2.59
C ASN A 542 -7.93 42.31 2.26
N GLU A 543 -8.16 41.04 1.97
CA GLU A 543 -9.43 40.35 2.22
C GLU A 543 -9.38 39.65 3.60
N PRO A 544 -10.48 39.58 4.37
CA PRO A 544 -10.46 39.00 5.72
C PRO A 544 -10.48 37.46 5.70
N PRO A 545 -9.75 36.76 6.59
CA PRO A 545 -9.82 35.30 6.71
C PRO A 545 -11.08 34.86 7.47
N ALA A 546 -11.66 33.77 6.98
CA ALA A 546 -12.85 33.10 7.50
C ALA A 546 -12.55 32.32 8.80
N GLU A 547 -12.73 32.92 9.96
CA GLU A 547 -12.61 32.23 11.27
C GLU A 547 -13.91 32.17 12.08
N MET A 548 -15.04 32.63 11.53
CA MET A 548 -16.33 32.67 12.27
C MET A 548 -17.37 31.62 11.85
N LYS A 549 -16.97 30.56 11.12
CA LYS A 549 -17.84 29.42 10.77
C LYS A 549 -17.58 28.14 11.58
N ASP A 550 -16.44 28.04 12.27
CA ASP A 550 -16.02 26.80 12.94
C ASP A 550 -16.68 26.55 14.31
N SER A 551 -17.14 27.60 15.00
CA SER A 551 -17.74 27.49 16.34
C SER A 551 -19.17 26.95 16.32
N GLU A 552 -19.90 27.11 15.21
CA GLU A 552 -21.23 26.52 15.01
C GLU A 552 -21.14 25.09 14.44
N GLN A 553 -20.07 24.77 13.70
CA GLN A 553 -19.75 23.42 13.24
C GLN A 553 -19.31 22.51 14.41
N GLN A 554 -18.61 23.03 15.42
CA GLN A 554 -18.20 22.25 16.59
C GLN A 554 -19.34 21.85 17.53
N ARG A 555 -20.46 22.61 17.58
CA ARG A 555 -21.65 22.22 18.35
C ARG A 555 -22.48 21.12 17.67
N LYS A 556 -22.41 20.98 16.34
CA LYS A 556 -23.07 19.90 15.58
C LYS A 556 -22.30 18.57 15.59
N LEU A 557 -21.11 18.53 16.19
CA LEU A 557 -20.23 17.35 16.25
C LEU A 557 -20.46 16.45 17.48
N MET A 558 -21.34 16.83 18.43
CA MET A 558 -21.65 16.02 19.62
C MET A 558 -22.87 15.09 19.47
N ASP A 559 -23.61 15.14 18.37
CA ASP A 559 -24.81 14.30 18.12
C ASP A 559 -24.57 13.13 17.12
N LEU A 560 -23.30 12.74 16.93
CA LEU A 560 -22.88 11.84 15.85
C LEU A 560 -23.15 10.34 16.08
N GLU A 561 -23.73 9.94 17.22
CA GLU A 561 -24.11 8.54 17.47
C GLU A 561 -25.54 8.23 17.00
N ASP A 562 -26.48 9.16 17.11
CA ASP A 562 -27.87 8.96 16.66
C ASP A 562 -28.04 9.15 15.13
N LEU A 563 -27.15 9.92 14.49
CA LEU A 563 -27.16 10.10 13.03
C LEU A 563 -26.73 8.84 12.25
N ARG A 564 -26.04 7.90 12.89
CA ARG A 564 -25.49 6.69 12.24
C ARG A 564 -26.53 5.60 11.98
N LEU A 565 -27.60 5.55 12.78
CA LEU A 565 -28.71 4.62 12.60
C LEU A 565 -29.74 5.16 11.59
N VAL A 566 -29.96 6.47 11.58
CA VAL A 566 -30.87 7.14 10.63
C VAL A 566 -30.30 7.15 9.22
N THR A 567 -28.98 7.32 9.04
CA THR A 567 -28.35 7.35 7.70
C THR A 567 -28.32 5.99 7.01
N ALA A 568 -28.18 4.88 7.73
CA ALA A 568 -28.22 3.54 7.15
C ALA A 568 -29.64 3.14 6.71
N ALA A 569 -30.67 3.49 7.50
CA ALA A 569 -32.06 3.24 7.17
C ALA A 569 -32.54 4.11 6.00
N GLN A 570 -32.13 5.39 5.97
CA GLN A 570 -32.43 6.29 4.87
C GLN A 570 -31.73 5.85 3.58
N TRP A 571 -30.48 5.38 3.65
CA TRP A 571 -29.77 4.86 2.48
C TRP A 571 -30.41 3.57 1.93
N ALA A 572 -30.90 2.68 2.79
CA ALA A 572 -31.64 1.50 2.35
C ALA A 572 -33.00 1.86 1.70
N TYR A 573 -33.67 2.89 2.22
CA TYR A 573 -34.92 3.41 1.67
C TYR A 573 -34.71 4.12 0.32
N ASP A 574 -33.67 4.94 0.20
CA ASP A 574 -33.32 5.65 -1.02
C ASP A 574 -32.82 4.68 -2.10
N PHE A 575 -32.06 3.64 -1.71
CA PHE A 575 -31.64 2.55 -2.60
C PHE A 575 -32.82 1.71 -3.09
N TYR A 576 -33.77 1.38 -2.20
CA TYR A 576 -35.02 0.71 -2.57
C TYR A 576 -35.88 1.56 -3.50
N SER A 577 -35.94 2.87 -3.26
CA SER A 577 -36.67 3.84 -4.09
C SER A 577 -36.02 4.01 -5.46
N TYR A 578 -34.68 3.97 -5.54
CA TYR A 578 -33.93 4.00 -6.79
C TYR A 578 -34.14 2.73 -7.64
N ILE A 579 -34.21 1.55 -7.01
CA ILE A 579 -34.57 0.29 -7.69
C ILE A 579 -36.01 0.33 -8.22
N LYS A 580 -36.93 1.00 -7.52
CA LYS A 580 -38.32 1.17 -7.93
C LYS A 580 -38.48 2.15 -9.10
N LEU A 581 -37.65 3.21 -9.14
CA LEU A 581 -37.56 4.17 -10.24
C LEU A 581 -36.90 3.60 -11.50
N ALA A 582 -36.04 2.58 -11.37
CA ALA A 582 -35.32 1.96 -12.49
C ALA A 582 -36.13 0.89 -13.28
N GLY A 583 -37.43 0.69 -12.98
CA GLY A 583 -38.35 -0.06 -13.86
C GLY A 583 -38.04 -1.56 -14.08
N LEU A 584 -37.35 -2.24 -13.16
CA LEU A 584 -37.06 -3.68 -13.27
C LEU A 584 -38.26 -4.53 -12.79
N PRO A 585 -38.64 -5.61 -13.51
CA PRO A 585 -39.79 -6.44 -13.14
C PRO A 585 -39.56 -7.19 -11.81
N ALA A 586 -40.44 -6.91 -10.84
CA ALA A 586 -40.35 -7.28 -9.42
C ALA A 586 -40.31 -8.79 -9.07
N ARG A 587 -40.40 -9.70 -10.06
CA ARG A 587 -40.49 -11.15 -9.80
C ARG A 587 -39.15 -11.87 -9.64
N ARG A 588 -38.01 -11.25 -9.98
CA ARG A 588 -36.66 -11.85 -9.82
C ARG A 588 -35.82 -11.28 -8.67
N SER A 589 -36.23 -10.18 -8.05
CA SER A 589 -35.50 -9.50 -6.96
C SER A 589 -35.79 -10.07 -5.56
N LEU A 590 -36.89 -10.81 -5.36
CA LEU A 590 -37.24 -11.38 -4.05
C LEU A 590 -36.26 -12.47 -3.55
N GLY A 591 -35.56 -13.16 -4.45
CA GLY A 591 -34.54 -14.15 -4.06
C GLY A 591 -33.32 -13.51 -3.38
N TRP A 592 -32.97 -12.28 -3.76
CA TRP A 592 -31.81 -11.55 -3.24
C TRP A 592 -32.07 -10.97 -1.85
N VAL A 593 -33.28 -10.44 -1.61
CA VAL A 593 -33.65 -9.87 -0.30
C VAL A 593 -33.69 -10.95 0.78
N ARG A 594 -34.12 -12.17 0.44
CA ARG A 594 -34.11 -13.32 1.35
C ARG A 594 -32.69 -13.77 1.72
N ASN A 595 -31.75 -13.70 0.77
CA ASN A 595 -30.33 -14.03 1.02
C ASN A 595 -29.60 -12.95 1.82
N LEU A 596 -29.97 -11.66 1.66
CA LEU A 596 -29.50 -10.55 2.49
C LEU A 596 -29.98 -10.66 3.94
N GLY A 597 -31.22 -11.13 4.18
CA GLY A 597 -31.72 -11.43 5.53
C GLY A 597 -30.92 -12.53 6.22
N LEU A 598 -30.54 -13.58 5.49
CA LEU A 598 -29.64 -14.64 5.99
C LEU A 598 -28.24 -14.09 6.28
N PHE A 599 -27.73 -13.21 5.41
CA PHE A 599 -26.44 -12.53 5.55
C PHE A 599 -26.38 -11.67 6.83
N HIS A 600 -27.48 -10.98 7.15
CA HIS A 600 -27.62 -10.16 8.35
C HIS A 600 -27.73 -11.00 9.62
N LEU A 601 -28.41 -12.16 9.55
CA LEU A 601 -28.51 -13.10 10.67
C LEU A 601 -27.15 -13.72 11.00
N VAL A 602 -26.39 -14.13 9.98
CA VAL A 602 -25.04 -14.68 10.13
C VAL A 602 -24.08 -13.60 10.66
N LEU A 603 -24.07 -12.40 10.09
CA LEU A 603 -23.24 -11.28 10.61
C LEU A 603 -23.58 -10.93 12.07
N SER A 604 -24.86 -11.02 12.48
CA SER A 604 -25.27 -10.76 13.86
C SER A 604 -24.74 -11.82 14.84
N SER A 605 -24.65 -13.08 14.41
CA SER A 605 -24.03 -14.16 15.20
C SER A 605 -22.50 -14.07 15.23
N PHE A 606 -21.88 -13.54 14.17
CA PHE A 606 -20.42 -13.32 14.08
C PHE A 606 -19.93 -12.07 14.83
N SER A 607 -20.80 -11.10 15.10
CA SER A 607 -20.49 -9.85 15.81
C SER A 607 -20.05 -10.05 17.28
N LEU A 608 -20.35 -11.21 17.85
CA LEU A 608 -19.96 -11.58 19.21
C LEU A 608 -18.50 -12.08 19.34
N HIS A 609 -17.77 -12.34 18.24
CA HIS A 609 -16.36 -12.80 18.29
C HIS A 609 -15.38 -11.94 17.48
N LEU A 610 -15.84 -11.00 16.65
CA LEU A 610 -14.99 -10.10 15.83
C LEU A 610 -14.57 -8.80 16.53
N ARG A 611 -14.81 -8.65 17.84
CA ARG A 611 -14.52 -7.42 18.60
C ARG A 611 -13.04 -6.95 18.62
N PRO A 612 -11.99 -7.72 18.31
CA PRO A 612 -10.65 -7.15 18.19
C PRO A 612 -10.29 -6.59 16.80
N LEU A 613 -11.12 -6.77 15.76
CA LEU A 613 -10.72 -6.47 14.38
C LEU A 613 -11.01 -5.03 13.92
N VAL A 614 -11.97 -4.33 14.51
CA VAL A 614 -12.32 -2.94 14.14
C VAL A 614 -11.77 -1.93 15.14
N PHE A 615 -10.45 -1.94 15.35
CA PHE A 615 -9.74 -0.83 16.00
C PHE A 615 -9.14 0.08 14.93
N LEU A 616 -9.62 1.34 14.90
CA LEU A 616 -9.11 2.39 14.02
C LEU A 616 -7.60 2.56 14.25
N VAL A 617 -6.80 2.31 13.20
CA VAL A 617 -5.33 2.25 13.30
C VAL A 617 -4.73 3.65 13.44
N LYS A 618 -3.94 3.86 14.50
CA LYS A 618 -3.05 5.02 14.65
C LYS A 618 -1.63 4.58 14.29
N MET A 619 -1.13 4.99 13.13
CA MET A 619 0.30 4.84 12.78
C MET A 619 1.19 5.51 13.85
N LYS A 620 2.29 4.84 14.22
CA LYS A 620 3.26 5.31 15.22
C LYS A 620 4.66 5.35 14.59
N ASP A 621 5.37 6.46 14.81
CA ASP A 621 6.77 6.58 14.42
C ASP A 621 7.65 5.90 15.49
N ILE A 622 8.70 5.18 15.08
CA ILE A 622 9.58 4.45 16.00
C ILE A 622 10.33 5.43 16.92
N VAL A 623 10.94 6.46 16.35
CA VAL A 623 11.59 7.56 17.06
C VAL A 623 11.28 8.84 16.32
N LYS A 624 11.18 9.95 17.04
CA LYS A 624 11.36 11.29 16.47
C LYS A 624 12.09 12.15 17.48
N SER A 625 13.13 12.83 17.02
CA SER A 625 13.93 13.73 17.86
C SER A 625 13.96 15.15 17.30
N GLN A 626 14.15 16.13 18.19
CA GLN A 626 14.57 17.48 17.84
C GLN A 626 15.64 17.95 18.82
N ASP A 627 16.65 18.61 18.27
CA ASP A 627 17.76 19.17 19.01
C ASP A 627 17.70 20.70 18.89
N PHE A 628 18.12 21.41 19.94
CA PHE A 628 18.38 22.86 19.88
C PHE A 628 19.58 23.23 20.76
N VAL A 629 20.29 24.29 20.34
CA VAL A 629 21.53 24.77 20.97
C VAL A 629 21.20 25.80 22.05
N ILE A 630 21.86 25.70 23.20
CA ILE A 630 21.72 26.67 24.30
C ILE A 630 22.65 27.87 24.01
N PRO A 631 22.14 29.13 24.03
CA PRO A 631 22.97 30.32 23.83
C PRO A 631 23.92 30.56 25.02
N GLU A 632 24.97 31.34 24.78
CA GLU A 632 25.96 31.69 25.81
C GLU A 632 25.32 32.49 26.96
N GLY A 633 25.81 32.29 28.19
CA GLY A 633 25.28 32.97 29.39
C GLY A 633 24.00 32.37 29.97
N VAL A 634 23.50 31.24 29.43
CA VAL A 634 22.31 30.54 29.94
C VAL A 634 22.66 29.13 30.41
N THR A 635 22.22 28.78 31.62
CA THR A 635 22.37 27.42 32.17
C THR A 635 21.01 26.73 32.21
N VAL A 636 20.90 25.56 31.58
CA VAL A 636 19.69 24.73 31.59
C VAL A 636 19.96 23.47 32.42
N ALA A 637 19.17 23.25 33.46
CA ALA A 637 19.21 22.04 34.29
C ALA A 637 17.90 21.25 34.13
N ILE A 638 18.01 19.97 33.81
CA ILE A 638 16.85 19.11 33.56
C ILE A 638 16.94 17.89 34.48
N LYS A 639 15.94 17.74 35.37
CA LYS A 639 15.84 16.57 36.27
C LYS A 639 14.41 16.07 36.28
N SER A 640 14.21 14.79 35.93
CA SER A 640 12.89 14.15 35.94
C SER A 640 11.80 14.96 35.21
N ARG A 641 12.14 15.48 34.02
CA ARG A 641 11.28 16.35 33.17
C ARG A 641 10.82 17.66 33.83
N ILE A 642 11.50 18.09 34.89
CA ILE A 642 11.42 19.46 35.41
C ILE A 642 12.60 20.21 34.80
N VAL A 643 12.28 21.25 34.03
CA VAL A 643 13.26 22.10 33.35
C VAL A 643 13.44 23.37 34.17
N LYS A 644 14.68 23.65 34.54
CA LYS A 644 15.09 24.87 35.24
C LYS A 644 16.05 25.62 34.31
N VAL A 645 15.74 26.87 34.00
CA VAL A 645 16.54 27.73 33.12
C VAL A 645 16.96 28.95 33.91
N SER A 646 18.26 29.18 34.02
CA SER A 646 18.84 30.31 34.76
C SER A 646 19.65 31.18 33.80
N GLY A 647 19.49 32.49 33.92
CA GLY A 647 20.16 33.48 33.08
C GLY A 647 20.33 34.81 33.82
N PRO A 648 20.75 35.88 33.11
CA PRO A 648 21.10 37.15 33.75
C PRO A 648 19.91 37.85 34.43
N ARG A 649 18.68 37.70 33.92
CA ARG A 649 17.48 38.35 34.48
C ARG A 649 16.79 37.54 35.59
N GLY A 650 17.30 36.35 35.92
CA GLY A 650 16.73 35.48 36.94
C GLY A 650 16.59 34.02 36.51
N GLU A 651 15.68 33.30 37.16
CA GLU A 651 15.51 31.86 36.98
C GLU A 651 14.03 31.50 36.78
N LEU A 652 13.78 30.57 35.85
CA LEU A 652 12.45 30.04 35.55
C LEU A 652 12.44 28.52 35.71
N THR A 653 11.36 27.99 36.30
CA THR A 653 11.17 26.55 36.47
C THR A 653 9.85 26.11 35.84
N LYS A 654 9.87 25.05 35.03
CA LYS A 654 8.67 24.46 34.42
C LYS A 654 8.61 22.94 34.57
N ASN A 655 7.44 22.43 34.92
CA ASN A 655 7.18 21.01 35.07
C ASN A 655 6.51 20.44 33.81
N ILE A 656 7.16 19.48 33.14
CA ILE A 656 6.70 18.87 31.88
C ILE A 656 6.49 17.36 32.04
N ARG A 657 6.26 16.89 33.27
CA ARG A 657 6.06 15.44 33.56
C ARG A 657 4.86 14.82 32.85
N HIS A 658 3.86 15.63 32.48
CA HIS A 658 2.65 15.18 31.78
C HIS A 658 2.93 14.69 30.35
N VAL A 659 4.08 15.02 29.76
CA VAL A 659 4.47 14.51 28.43
C VAL A 659 5.53 13.42 28.57
N ASN A 660 5.29 12.27 27.94
CA ASN A 660 6.18 11.11 27.97
C ASN A 660 7.26 11.20 26.89
N MET A 661 8.25 12.05 27.12
CA MET A 661 9.41 12.18 26.24
C MET A 661 10.71 12.06 27.02
N ASP A 662 11.75 11.66 26.30
CA ASP A 662 13.12 11.69 26.78
C ASP A 662 13.72 13.07 26.50
N ILE A 663 14.34 13.68 27.52
CA ILE A 663 14.93 15.00 27.46
C ILE A 663 16.33 14.90 28.02
N GLN A 664 17.33 15.05 27.15
CA GLN A 664 18.73 14.89 27.52
C GLN A 664 19.52 16.13 27.18
N LEU A 665 20.44 16.49 28.07
CA LEU A 665 21.43 17.55 27.82
C LEU A 665 22.71 16.86 27.35
N THR A 666 23.03 17.02 26.07
CA THR A 666 24.17 16.38 25.42
C THR A 666 25.16 17.45 24.97
N LYS A 667 26.46 17.18 25.06
CA LYS A 667 27.48 18.03 24.44
C LYS A 667 27.73 17.53 23.00
N LYS A 668 27.42 18.36 22.00
CA LYS A 668 27.74 18.09 20.60
C LYS A 668 28.58 19.25 20.06
N ALA A 669 29.74 18.94 19.47
CA ALA A 669 30.64 19.92 18.85
C ALA A 669 31.00 21.12 19.76
N GLY A 670 31.31 20.87 21.04
CA GLY A 670 31.73 21.91 21.99
C GLY A 670 30.60 22.78 22.59
N SER A 671 29.38 22.68 22.07
CA SER A 671 28.20 23.42 22.57
C SER A 671 27.26 22.52 23.40
N ASN A 672 26.58 23.10 24.38
CA ASN A 672 25.54 22.40 25.14
C ASN A 672 24.25 22.34 24.31
N VAL A 673 23.78 21.14 24.01
CA VAL A 673 22.59 20.88 23.19
C VAL A 673 21.54 20.13 24.00
N VAL A 674 20.28 20.56 23.91
CA VAL A 674 19.15 19.81 24.48
C VAL A 674 18.54 18.96 23.37
N SER A 675 18.52 17.64 23.58
CA SER A 675 17.91 16.66 22.68
C SER A 675 16.58 16.19 23.28
N LEU A 676 15.49 16.38 22.53
CA LEU A 676 14.15 15.93 22.87
C LEU A 676 13.79 14.75 21.98
N ALA A 677 13.48 13.58 22.55
CA ALA A 677 13.13 12.38 21.80
C ALA A 677 11.82 11.75 22.27
N VAL A 678 10.97 11.38 21.30
CA VAL A 678 9.74 10.61 21.55
C VAL A 678 9.88 9.25 20.86
N TRP A 679 9.70 8.19 21.65
CA TRP A 679 9.70 6.81 21.17
C TRP A 679 8.27 6.32 20.95
N HIS A 680 8.03 5.59 19.87
CA HIS A 680 6.73 5.01 19.52
C HIS A 680 5.56 6.02 19.55
N GLY A 681 5.83 7.26 19.14
CA GLY A 681 4.91 8.38 19.24
C GLY A 681 3.81 8.33 18.19
N ALA A 682 2.55 8.44 18.63
CA ALA A 682 1.44 8.75 17.73
C ALA A 682 1.47 10.25 17.34
N ARG A 683 0.77 10.64 16.26
CA ARG A 683 0.75 12.03 15.75
C ARG A 683 0.57 13.11 16.83
N LYS A 684 -0.36 12.91 17.77
CA LYS A 684 -0.60 13.87 18.87
C LYS A 684 0.60 14.00 19.80
N HIS A 685 1.28 12.89 20.10
CA HIS A 685 2.46 12.87 20.95
C HIS A 685 3.67 13.53 20.26
N LEU A 686 3.80 13.33 18.95
CA LEU A 686 4.85 13.96 18.14
C LEU A 686 4.69 15.49 18.07
N ALA A 687 3.46 16.00 18.11
CA ALA A 687 3.21 17.44 18.17
C ALA A 687 3.74 18.05 19.49
N CYS A 688 3.65 17.32 20.60
CA CYS A 688 4.16 17.77 21.90
C CYS A 688 5.67 18.01 21.90
N LEU A 689 6.43 17.32 21.04
CA LEU A 689 7.88 17.52 20.92
C LEU A 689 8.20 18.98 20.53
N ARG A 690 7.49 19.53 19.54
CA ARG A 690 7.62 20.93 19.13
C ARG A 690 7.13 21.89 20.20
N THR A 691 6.05 21.55 20.90
CA THR A 691 5.52 22.37 22.00
C THR A 691 6.53 22.52 23.14
N VAL A 692 7.17 21.43 23.56
CA VAL A 692 8.18 21.46 24.63
C VAL A 692 9.42 22.22 24.20
N ARG A 693 9.87 22.05 22.96
CA ARG A 693 10.96 22.85 22.40
C ARG A 693 10.66 24.35 22.51
N SER A 694 9.50 24.80 22.02
CA SER A 694 9.14 26.22 22.06
C SER A 694 8.95 26.75 23.49
N LEU A 695 8.50 25.92 24.43
CA LEU A 695 8.44 26.32 25.84
C LEU A 695 9.84 26.62 26.40
N ILE A 696 10.83 25.78 26.10
CA ILE A 696 12.20 25.99 26.59
C ILE A 696 12.85 27.19 25.88
N GLU A 697 12.65 27.35 24.57
CA GLU A 697 13.13 28.53 23.81
C GLU A 697 12.55 29.84 24.36
N ASN A 698 11.27 29.84 24.75
CA ASN A 698 10.64 31.00 25.39
C ASN A 698 11.21 31.26 26.80
N MET A 699 11.47 30.22 27.59
CA MET A 699 12.13 30.38 28.90
C MET A 699 13.53 30.98 28.75
N ILE A 700 14.29 30.53 27.75
CA ILE A 700 15.63 31.07 27.44
C ILE A 700 15.54 32.55 27.07
N THR A 701 14.65 32.91 26.14
CA THR A 701 14.43 34.31 25.75
C THR A 701 13.97 35.17 26.94
N GLY A 702 13.15 34.60 27.83
CA GLY A 702 12.68 35.25 29.05
C GLY A 702 13.78 35.59 30.04
N VAL A 703 14.71 34.67 30.30
CA VAL A 703 15.82 34.93 31.24
C VAL A 703 16.95 35.77 30.64
N THR A 704 17.06 35.85 29.31
CA THR A 704 18.07 36.69 28.64
C THR A 704 17.55 38.10 28.38
N LYS A 705 16.42 38.23 27.68
CA LYS A 705 15.90 39.52 27.20
C LYS A 705 14.70 40.02 27.97
N GLY A 706 13.89 39.13 28.55
CA GLY A 706 12.60 39.47 29.17
C GLY A 706 11.53 39.83 28.14
N PHE A 707 10.25 39.62 28.47
CA PHE A 707 9.13 39.92 27.58
C PHE A 707 8.48 41.25 27.97
N LEU A 708 8.15 42.07 26.97
CA LEU A 708 7.51 43.39 27.10
C LEU A 708 6.29 43.47 26.19
N TYR A 709 5.11 43.62 26.78
CA TYR A 709 3.85 43.76 26.06
C TYR A 709 3.33 45.18 26.26
N LYS A 710 3.11 45.90 25.16
CA LYS A 710 2.50 47.24 25.19
C LYS A 710 1.01 47.10 24.99
N MET A 711 0.20 47.62 25.91
CA MET A 711 -1.25 47.69 25.78
C MET A 711 -1.71 49.14 25.68
N ARG A 712 -2.65 49.42 24.76
CA ARG A 712 -3.23 50.75 24.57
C ARG A 712 -4.69 50.76 24.97
N ALA A 713 -5.09 51.81 25.69
CA ALA A 713 -6.48 52.11 25.93
C ALA A 713 -7.08 52.81 24.71
N VAL A 714 -8.16 52.26 24.17
CA VAL A 714 -8.94 52.82 23.08
C VAL A 714 -10.30 53.19 23.64
N TYR A 715 -10.77 54.39 23.35
CA TYR A 715 -12.07 54.87 23.80
C TYR A 715 -12.64 55.90 22.80
N ALA A 716 -13.96 56.02 22.75
CA ALA A 716 -14.63 56.99 21.88
C ALA A 716 -14.94 58.32 22.59
N HIS A 717 -15.64 58.26 23.72
CA HIS A 717 -16.17 59.46 24.39
C HIS A 717 -15.75 59.56 25.86
N PHE A 718 -15.66 58.43 26.57
CA PHE A 718 -15.28 58.40 27.99
C PHE A 718 -13.81 57.97 28.11
N PRO A 719 -12.89 58.86 28.54
CA PRO A 719 -11.49 58.49 28.72
C PRO A 719 -11.35 57.45 29.83
N ILE A 720 -10.62 56.37 29.52
CA ILE A 720 -10.37 55.26 30.45
C ILE A 720 -9.16 55.61 31.31
N ASN A 721 -9.35 55.70 32.62
CA ASN A 721 -8.26 56.00 33.54
C ASN A 721 -7.68 54.69 34.07
N CYS A 722 -6.40 54.42 33.75
CA CYS A 722 -5.66 53.30 34.29
C CYS A 722 -4.76 53.81 35.41
N ILE A 723 -5.00 53.38 36.65
CA ILE A 723 -4.19 53.77 37.81
C ILE A 723 -3.46 52.54 38.31
N ILE A 724 -2.13 52.60 38.29
CA ILE A 724 -1.26 51.53 38.76
C ILE A 724 -1.18 51.57 40.29
N GLY A 725 -1.38 50.42 40.95
CA GLY A 725 -1.25 50.28 42.39
C GLY A 725 0.20 50.31 42.87
N GLU A 726 0.40 50.54 44.17
CA GLU A 726 1.75 50.64 44.77
C GLU A 726 2.62 49.40 44.44
N GLY A 727 3.79 49.64 43.85
CA GLY A 727 4.73 48.59 43.45
C GLY A 727 4.43 47.90 42.11
N GLY A 728 3.50 48.40 41.29
CA GLY A 728 3.30 47.91 39.92
C GLY A 728 2.66 46.52 39.80
N ARG A 729 2.03 46.03 40.88
CA ARG A 729 1.46 44.67 40.98
C ARG A 729 -0.04 44.60 40.74
N SER A 730 -0.74 45.73 40.67
CA SER A 730 -2.17 45.77 40.32
C SER A 730 -2.46 46.98 39.44
N VAL A 731 -3.50 46.88 38.61
CA VAL A 731 -4.03 48.00 37.84
C VAL A 731 -5.50 48.18 38.17
N SER A 732 -5.89 49.41 38.47
CA SER A 732 -7.29 49.80 38.68
C SER A 732 -7.77 50.60 37.48
N ILE A 733 -8.75 50.06 36.77
CA ILE A 733 -9.33 50.66 35.57
C ILE A 733 -10.63 51.35 35.99
N ARG A 734 -10.72 52.65 35.73
CA ARG A 734 -11.85 53.51 36.11
C ARG A 734 -12.45 54.18 34.88
N ASN A 735 -13.73 54.54 34.98
CA ASN A 735 -14.47 55.27 33.94
C ASN A 735 -14.58 54.54 32.59
N PHE A 736 -14.46 53.21 32.60
CA PHE A 736 -14.65 52.39 31.40
C PHE A 736 -16.11 52.50 30.92
N LEU A 737 -16.31 52.98 29.69
CA LEU A 737 -17.64 53.21 29.11
C LEU A 737 -18.55 54.15 29.92
N GLY A 738 -17.97 54.99 30.79
CA GLY A 738 -18.71 55.87 31.71
C GLY A 738 -19.25 55.16 32.96
N GLU A 739 -18.85 53.92 33.23
CA GLU A 739 -19.22 53.20 34.45
C GLU A 739 -18.51 53.77 35.69
N LYS A 740 -19.24 53.84 36.81
CA LYS A 740 -18.69 54.21 38.13
C LYS A 740 -17.97 53.05 38.83
N ILE A 741 -18.04 51.84 38.28
CA ILE A 741 -17.43 50.64 38.87
C ILE A 741 -15.93 50.67 38.59
N VAL A 742 -15.13 50.47 39.64
CA VAL A 742 -13.68 50.33 39.54
C VAL A 742 -13.33 48.86 39.32
N ARG A 743 -12.57 48.55 38.27
CA ARG A 743 -12.12 47.20 37.95
C ARG A 743 -10.67 47.07 38.40
N GLU A 744 -10.43 46.39 39.52
CA GLU A 744 -9.09 46.15 40.05
C GLU A 744 -8.58 44.78 39.62
N ILE A 745 -7.37 44.75 39.07
CA ILE A 745 -6.80 43.56 38.43
C ILE A 745 -5.40 43.33 38.99
N PRO A 746 -5.18 42.26 39.78
CA PRO A 746 -3.87 41.89 40.25
C PRO A 746 -3.05 41.22 39.13
N MET A 747 -1.75 41.49 39.11
CA MET A 747 -0.80 40.84 38.22
C MET A 747 -0.35 39.50 38.77
N LEU A 748 0.11 38.64 37.87
CA LEU A 748 0.71 37.37 38.23
C LEU A 748 2.13 37.57 38.76
N GLU A 749 2.64 36.56 39.43
CA GLU A 749 3.97 36.59 40.04
C GLU A 749 5.07 36.86 39.00
N GLY A 750 5.97 37.80 39.32
CA GLY A 750 7.11 38.17 38.48
C GLY A 750 6.76 39.07 37.28
N VAL A 751 5.56 39.65 37.25
CA VAL A 751 5.11 40.60 36.22
C VAL A 751 4.96 41.99 36.84
N THR A 752 5.52 43.01 36.18
CA THR A 752 5.42 44.42 36.59
C THR A 752 4.71 45.23 35.52
N ILE A 753 3.94 46.24 35.95
CA ILE A 753 3.27 47.20 35.05
C ILE A 753 3.86 48.58 35.26
N SER A 754 4.11 49.28 34.16
CA SER A 754 4.48 50.69 34.14
C SER A 754 3.65 51.47 33.10
N GLU A 755 3.50 52.78 33.30
CA GLU A 755 2.93 53.67 32.28
C GLU A 755 4.00 54.06 31.26
N SER A 756 3.62 54.11 29.98
CA SER A 756 4.51 54.54 28.90
C SER A 756 4.78 56.04 29.00
N LYS A 757 6.06 56.44 29.02
CA LYS A 757 6.45 57.86 28.98
C LYS A 757 6.40 58.44 27.57
N VAL A 758 6.43 57.58 26.55
CA VAL A 758 6.56 57.97 25.14
C VAL A 758 5.19 58.24 24.53
N GLN A 759 4.20 57.43 24.90
CA GLN A 759 2.88 57.46 24.30
C GLN A 759 1.79 57.55 25.36
N LYS A 760 0.87 58.50 25.17
CA LYS A 760 -0.29 58.68 26.04
C LYS A 760 -1.22 57.46 25.97
N ASP A 761 -1.85 57.12 27.10
CA ASP A 761 -2.86 56.07 27.23
C ASP A 761 -2.34 54.65 26.88
N GLU A 762 -1.03 54.43 27.10
CA GLU A 762 -0.35 53.16 26.90
C GLU A 762 0.26 52.64 28.22
N ILE A 763 -0.02 51.38 28.55
CA ILE A 763 0.59 50.66 29.67
C ILE A 763 1.54 49.59 29.15
N ILE A 764 2.65 49.42 29.86
CA ILE A 764 3.72 48.47 29.54
C ILE A 764 3.72 47.39 30.61
N ILE A 765 3.62 46.13 30.17
CA ILE A 765 3.61 44.96 31.04
C ILE A 765 4.86 44.16 30.73
N GLU A 766 5.74 44.01 31.70
CA GLU A 766 7.01 43.33 31.54
C GLU A 766 7.16 42.16 32.54
N GLY A 767 7.93 41.16 32.15
CA GLY A 767 8.23 40.02 33.01
C GLY A 767 9.08 38.97 32.31
N ASN A 768 9.60 38.02 33.08
CA ASN A 768 10.48 36.98 32.53
C ASN A 768 9.71 35.78 31.97
N ASP A 769 8.53 35.44 32.50
CA ASP A 769 7.69 34.34 31.97
C ASP A 769 6.62 34.87 31.01
N ILE A 770 6.72 34.50 29.73
CA ILE A 770 5.75 34.85 28.69
C ILE A 770 4.32 34.43 29.03
N GLN A 771 4.14 33.32 29.75
CA GLN A 771 2.80 32.83 30.10
C GLN A 771 2.13 33.76 31.11
N ASN A 772 2.87 34.18 32.13
CA ASN A 772 2.36 35.10 33.15
C ASN A 772 2.11 36.49 32.55
N VAL A 773 3.07 37.02 31.76
CA VAL A 773 2.91 38.32 31.09
C VAL A 773 1.69 38.32 30.17
N SER A 774 1.58 37.31 29.29
CA SER A 774 0.46 37.21 28.35
C SER A 774 -0.88 36.97 29.05
N GLN A 775 -0.90 36.19 30.13
CA GLN A 775 -2.12 35.94 30.90
C GLN A 775 -2.56 37.20 31.65
N SER A 776 -1.64 37.97 32.22
CA SER A 776 -1.94 39.27 32.83
C SER A 776 -2.54 40.24 31.82
N CYS A 777 -1.98 40.34 30.61
CA CYS A 777 -2.56 41.14 29.52
C CYS A 777 -3.99 40.67 29.15
N ALA A 778 -4.19 39.35 29.06
CA ALA A 778 -5.48 38.77 28.74
C ALA A 778 -6.52 39.02 29.83
N THR A 779 -6.14 38.99 31.10
CA THR A 779 -7.01 39.33 32.23
C THR A 779 -7.41 40.81 32.18
N ILE A 780 -6.49 41.71 31.83
CA ILE A 780 -6.79 43.14 31.63
C ILE A 780 -7.81 43.33 30.51
N HIS A 781 -7.55 42.76 29.34
CA HIS A 781 -8.47 42.86 28.21
C HIS A 781 -9.84 42.22 28.52
N GLY A 782 -9.86 41.04 29.14
CA GLY A 782 -11.08 40.34 29.52
C GLY A 782 -11.91 41.12 30.55
N ALA A 783 -11.25 41.80 31.47
CA ALA A 783 -11.88 42.72 32.40
C ALA A 783 -12.41 43.97 31.72
N CYS A 784 -11.98 44.35 30.51
CA CYS A 784 -12.44 45.51 29.74
C CYS A 784 -13.35 45.15 28.55
N LEU A 785 -13.99 43.98 28.57
CA LEU A 785 -14.94 43.60 27.52
C LEU A 785 -16.30 44.27 27.69
N VAL A 786 -16.80 44.87 26.61
CA VAL A 786 -18.15 45.42 26.53
C VAL A 786 -19.18 44.28 26.51
N LYS A 787 -20.21 44.38 27.35
CA LYS A 787 -21.32 43.41 27.42
C LYS A 787 -22.62 44.06 26.96
N ASN A 788 -23.53 43.25 26.40
CA ASN A 788 -24.89 43.67 26.01
C ASN A 788 -24.95 44.84 25.00
N LYS A 789 -23.89 45.05 24.20
CA LYS A 789 -23.82 46.03 23.10
C LYS A 789 -23.10 45.43 21.90
N ASP A 790 -23.27 46.04 20.73
CA ASP A 790 -22.55 45.62 19.51
C ASP A 790 -21.07 46.06 19.59
N ILE A 791 -20.17 45.08 19.73
CA ILE A 791 -18.72 45.27 19.83
C ILE A 791 -18.09 45.85 18.56
N ARG A 792 -18.78 45.83 17.41
CA ARG A 792 -18.28 46.45 16.18
C ARG A 792 -18.41 47.97 16.20
N LYS A 793 -19.30 48.50 17.04
CA LYS A 793 -19.54 49.94 17.19
C LYS A 793 -18.89 50.49 18.47
N PHE A 794 -18.90 49.70 19.55
CA PHE A 794 -18.26 50.05 20.81
C PHE A 794 -16.94 49.29 20.94
N LEU A 795 -15.89 49.87 20.37
CA LEU A 795 -14.53 49.31 20.38
C LEU A 795 -13.74 49.68 21.65
N ASP A 796 -14.34 50.39 22.59
CA ASP A 796 -13.71 50.85 23.83
C ASP A 796 -13.14 49.65 24.62
N GLY A 797 -11.85 49.71 24.97
CA GLY A 797 -11.13 48.60 25.60
C GLY A 797 -9.62 48.82 25.72
N LEU A 798 -8.92 47.90 26.37
CA LEU A 798 -7.45 47.87 26.42
C LEU A 798 -6.94 46.70 25.58
N TYR A 799 -6.15 47.00 24.53
CA TYR A 799 -5.67 46.01 23.57
C TYR A 799 -4.15 45.94 23.55
N VAL A 800 -3.60 44.75 23.32
CA VAL A 800 -2.16 44.57 23.10
C VAL A 800 -1.80 45.16 21.73
N SER A 801 -1.01 46.22 21.73
CA SER A 801 -0.53 46.90 20.53
C SER A 801 0.73 46.24 19.98
N GLU A 802 1.65 45.83 20.86
CA GLU A 802 2.96 45.33 20.45
C GLU A 802 3.48 44.27 21.44
N LYS A 803 4.19 43.27 20.91
CA LYS A 803 4.89 42.24 21.68
C LYS A 803 6.37 42.32 21.35
N THR A 804 7.17 42.71 22.32
CA THR A 804 8.61 42.93 22.18
C THR A 804 9.37 42.32 23.36
N THR A 805 10.68 42.46 23.36
CA THR A 805 11.53 42.13 24.50
C THR A 805 11.97 43.40 25.23
N VAL A 806 12.28 43.27 26.53
CA VAL A 806 12.72 44.42 27.33
C VAL A 806 14.11 44.87 26.88
N VAL A 807 15.02 43.91 26.68
CA VAL A 807 16.30 44.16 26.00
C VAL A 807 16.06 44.02 24.51
N GLN A 808 16.25 45.11 23.77
CA GLN A 808 16.23 45.09 22.30
C GLN A 808 17.57 44.58 21.79
N ASP A 809 17.55 43.79 20.72
CA ASP A 809 18.77 43.46 20.00
C ASP A 809 19.19 44.69 19.20
N GLU A 810 20.45 45.10 19.33
CA GLU A 810 21.06 46.18 18.51
C GLU A 810 21.14 45.82 17.03
#